data_AF-A0A815EBV1-F1
#
_entry.id   AF-A0A815EBV1-F1
#
_cell.length_a   1.000
_cell.length_b   1.000
_cell.length_c   1.000
_cell.angle_alpha   90.00
_cell.angle_beta   90.00
_cell.angle_gamma   90.00
#
_symmetry.space_group_name_H-M   'P 1'
#
loop_
_entity.id
_entity.type
_entity.pdbx_description
1 polymer ?
#
loop_
_entity_poly.entity_id
_entity_poly.type
_entity_poly.pdbx_seq_one_letter_code
_entity_poly.pdbx_strand_id
1 'polypeptide(L)'
;MSTTEFNTDSFRDLTFDLLSGVANDTTKFDELNDAYLNKLHERTDGDNLRRYAREIYEKILSLQIVQSNSAVHLKDSFHERIIVVYFWTFSNVHSLQTLERIIGMDRRYSSAGVTIIGVHSSKYEHEKNKANVRHAVDEHSIPFAVVNDNNLQVWKHVGCQIFPTALVFGPDALPIFIFEGENHVQHLELFLVPILAYYKSSVRAPSTDTLSIKTSPDDLSATSATPKTPRFTYPSHVCVTSSGHLCVSFTGSNQLIFCEIDGKVLDIVGTGQAGLADGDIVQCEFDAPHGLIEYNNCIYIADTNNHAIRVFDPNSRRVVTLIGTGRLGSDKIGGLKRSQQPIASPWDLCITESQFDHKLVLLISMTGQNQIWAYAFEETQWWNDVILQKNSCSAIIGSGTEENRNSSEPMTAGLAGPRGICNGIMNGGPVLFIADSDSSTIRVVTLQDGHVANLVGGNGDPTNLSAFGDLDGSGHNAKLQHPVGIVFHYPSSQLYITDTFNNKIKRVDMKTLMCSSYFVTDTDRKKQRGETNSAKFNEPYGIALFEHYLYLADKNNSHIKCIDLDHGTIIRHRFDMSGTLNEERSFGSKQAYLSILLADAVQLREGNAGTWIIEDEDGFKICDGELTHHASDQILLDYIPRDKQVAQLKYELMVCQDENCSMMSGIVQPANQTDSSIEFIIKIDQKETTSSD
;
A
#
# COMPACT_ATOMS: atom_id res chain seq x y z
N MET A 1 -26.28 -25.30 40.90
CA MET A 1 -26.12 -23.87 41.22
C MET A 1 -26.09 -23.11 39.91
N SER A 2 -26.62 -21.90 39.86
CA SER A 2 -26.65 -21.08 38.65
C SER A 2 -25.24 -20.73 38.19
N THR A 3 -24.93 -20.95 36.92
CA THR A 3 -23.81 -20.29 36.26
C THR A 3 -24.12 -18.80 36.18
N THR A 4 -23.48 -18.00 37.03
CA THR A 4 -23.30 -16.58 36.74
C THR A 4 -22.43 -16.49 35.49
N GLU A 5 -23.03 -16.11 34.37
CA GLU A 5 -22.31 -15.85 33.13
C GLU A 5 -21.26 -14.76 33.38
N PHE A 6 -20.06 -14.94 32.84
CA PHE A 6 -19.01 -13.94 32.99
C PHE A 6 -19.40 -12.69 32.20
N ASN A 7 -19.63 -11.59 32.90
CA ASN A 7 -19.98 -10.32 32.28
C ASN A 7 -18.69 -9.61 31.78
N THR A 8 -18.42 -9.73 30.49
CA THR A 8 -17.32 -9.07 29.77
C THR A 8 -17.39 -7.54 29.89
N ASP A 9 -18.59 -6.96 30.02
CA ASP A 9 -18.74 -5.51 30.06
C ASP A 9 -18.23 -4.92 31.37
N SER A 10 -18.35 -5.62 32.50
CA SER A 10 -17.72 -5.23 33.78
C SER A 10 -16.18 -5.14 33.71
N PHE A 11 -15.57 -5.78 32.71
CA PHE A 11 -14.12 -5.74 32.46
C PHE A 11 -13.74 -4.65 31.45
N ARG A 12 -14.63 -4.35 30.49
CA ARG A 12 -14.55 -3.14 29.65
C ARG A 12 -14.64 -1.88 30.50
N ASP A 13 -15.63 -1.78 31.38
CA ASP A 13 -15.83 -0.67 32.31
C ASP A 13 -14.54 -0.37 33.11
N LEU A 14 -13.91 -1.41 33.66
CA LEU A 14 -12.66 -1.30 34.40
C LEU A 14 -11.48 -0.83 33.55
N THR A 15 -11.37 -1.31 32.30
CA THR A 15 -10.31 -0.85 31.39
C THR A 15 -10.55 0.60 30.95
N PHE A 16 -11.81 0.99 30.75
CA PHE A 16 -12.23 2.35 30.42
C PHE A 16 -12.02 3.33 31.59
N ASP A 17 -12.31 2.94 32.83
CA ASP A 17 -12.00 3.70 34.05
C ASP A 17 -10.51 4.04 34.14
N LEU A 18 -9.63 3.05 33.90
CA LEU A 18 -8.19 3.26 33.95
C LEU A 18 -7.71 4.19 32.82
N LEU A 19 -8.13 3.94 31.58
CA LEU A 19 -7.81 4.81 30.43
C LEU A 19 -8.27 6.25 30.67
N SER A 20 -9.46 6.43 31.24
CA SER A 20 -10.00 7.73 31.61
C SER A 20 -9.18 8.40 32.73
N GLY A 21 -8.75 7.64 33.75
CA GLY A 21 -7.87 8.16 34.80
C GLY A 21 -6.51 8.63 34.27
N VAL A 22 -5.88 7.81 33.42
CA VAL A 22 -4.59 8.12 32.78
C VAL A 22 -4.68 9.32 31.84
N ALA A 23 -5.77 9.47 31.09
CA ALA A 23 -5.99 10.63 30.22
C ALA A 23 -6.15 11.96 30.99
N ASN A 24 -6.58 11.90 32.26
CA ASN A 24 -6.73 13.08 33.12
C ASN A 24 -5.42 13.47 33.84
N ASP A 25 -4.55 12.52 34.19
CA ASP A 25 -3.26 12.79 34.82
C ASP A 25 -2.20 11.73 34.47
N THR A 26 -1.47 11.99 33.38
CA THR A 26 -0.39 11.11 32.91
C THR A 26 0.81 11.04 33.87
N THR A 27 0.93 11.95 34.85
CA THR A 27 2.04 11.93 35.81
C THR A 27 1.90 10.84 36.87
N LYS A 28 0.70 10.25 37.01
CA LYS A 28 0.40 9.15 37.93
C LYS A 28 0.22 7.80 37.24
N PHE A 29 0.70 7.64 36.00
CA PHE A 29 0.48 6.43 35.18
C PHE A 29 0.79 5.12 35.94
N ASP A 30 1.99 5.04 36.53
CA ASP A 30 2.44 3.85 37.27
C ASP A 30 1.63 3.63 38.56
N GLU A 31 1.33 4.69 39.32
CA GLU A 31 0.50 4.61 40.53
C GLU A 31 -0.93 4.11 40.24
N LEU A 32 -1.53 4.60 39.14
CA LEU A 32 -2.86 4.20 38.69
C LEU A 32 -2.86 2.76 38.16
N ASN A 33 -1.83 2.35 37.43
CA ASN A 33 -1.65 0.97 36.96
C ASN A 33 -1.53 -0.01 38.14
N ASP A 34 -0.67 0.28 39.12
CA ASP A 34 -0.46 -0.61 40.25
C ASP A 34 -1.69 -0.66 41.17
N ALA A 35 -2.37 0.48 41.38
CA ALA A 35 -3.65 0.51 42.08
C ALA A 35 -4.73 -0.32 41.34
N TYR A 36 -4.76 -0.29 40.01
CA TYR A 36 -5.64 -1.11 39.18
C TYR A 36 -5.33 -2.61 39.33
N LEU A 37 -4.06 -3.01 39.19
CA LEU A 37 -3.65 -4.41 39.29
C LEU A 37 -3.92 -4.98 40.69
N ASN A 38 -3.66 -4.21 41.75
CA ASN A 38 -4.02 -4.61 43.12
C ASN A 38 -5.55 -4.77 43.28
N LYS A 39 -6.36 -3.80 42.83
CA LYS A 39 -7.83 -3.87 42.85
C LYS A 39 -8.38 -5.06 42.05
N LEU A 40 -7.68 -5.48 40.98
CA LEU A 40 -8.02 -6.64 40.16
C LEU A 40 -7.75 -7.96 40.91
N HIS A 41 -6.63 -8.07 41.64
CA HIS A 41 -6.31 -9.22 42.50
C HIS A 41 -7.20 -9.33 43.73
N GLU A 42 -7.67 -8.20 44.28
CA GLU A 42 -8.59 -8.15 45.42
C GLU A 42 -10.05 -8.56 45.06
N ARG A 43 -10.36 -8.80 43.78
CA ARG A 43 -11.71 -9.19 43.34
C ARG A 43 -12.13 -10.57 43.87
N THR A 44 -13.30 -10.61 44.52
CA THR A 44 -13.91 -11.84 45.07
C THR A 44 -14.37 -12.85 44.03
N ASP A 45 -14.40 -12.50 42.74
CA ASP A 45 -14.69 -13.41 41.62
C ASP A 45 -13.44 -13.88 40.86
N GLY A 46 -12.23 -13.66 41.39
CA GLY A 46 -10.96 -14.03 40.76
C GLY A 46 -10.86 -15.50 40.30
N ASP A 47 -11.46 -16.46 41.02
CA ASP A 47 -11.50 -17.86 40.57
C ASP A 47 -12.38 -18.08 39.33
N ASN A 48 -13.45 -17.29 39.17
CA ASN A 48 -14.26 -17.30 37.94
C ASN A 48 -13.47 -16.68 36.78
N LEU A 49 -12.72 -15.60 37.02
CA LEU A 49 -11.83 -14.99 36.01
C LEU A 49 -10.75 -15.98 35.53
N ARG A 50 -10.07 -16.65 36.47
CA ARG A 50 -9.08 -17.72 36.17
C ARG A 50 -9.69 -18.93 35.49
N ARG A 51 -10.98 -19.21 35.71
CA ARG A 51 -11.71 -20.27 34.99
C ARG A 51 -12.03 -19.83 33.57
N TYR A 52 -12.54 -18.63 33.38
CA TYR A 52 -12.84 -18.05 32.07
C TYR A 52 -11.59 -17.97 31.18
N ALA A 53 -10.46 -17.54 31.73
CA ALA A 53 -9.16 -17.59 31.04
C ALA A 53 -8.78 -19.01 30.59
N ARG A 54 -9.00 -20.04 31.43
CA ARG A 54 -8.81 -21.45 31.05
C ARG A 54 -9.76 -21.89 29.93
N GLU A 55 -11.03 -21.48 29.95
CA GLU A 55 -11.99 -21.79 28.88
C GLU A 55 -11.61 -21.12 27.54
N ILE A 56 -11.02 -19.91 27.56
CA ILE A 56 -10.40 -19.27 26.39
C ILE A 56 -9.17 -20.06 25.91
N TYR A 57 -8.24 -20.38 26.83
CA TYR A 57 -7.00 -21.10 26.48
C TYR A 57 -7.30 -22.50 25.92
N GLU A 58 -8.26 -23.24 26.48
CA GLU A 58 -8.68 -24.56 25.97
C GLU A 58 -9.24 -24.46 24.54
N LYS A 59 -9.95 -23.39 24.20
CA LYS A 59 -10.42 -23.14 22.82
C LYS A 59 -9.24 -22.84 21.90
N ILE A 60 -8.34 -21.91 22.26
CA ILE A 60 -7.13 -21.59 21.49
C ILE A 60 -6.28 -22.85 21.26
N LEU A 61 -6.13 -23.71 22.29
CA LEU A 61 -5.42 -24.99 22.23
C LEU A 61 -6.10 -26.04 21.32
N SER A 62 -7.38 -25.88 20.98
CA SER A 62 -8.09 -26.76 20.04
C SER A 62 -8.04 -26.27 18.59
N LEU A 63 -7.63 -25.03 18.34
CA LEU A 63 -7.50 -24.47 17.00
C LEU A 63 -6.22 -24.93 16.30
N GLN A 64 -6.24 -24.94 14.97
CA GLN A 64 -5.05 -25.26 14.18
C GLN A 64 -4.13 -24.03 14.06
N ILE A 65 -2.86 -24.20 14.40
CA ILE A 65 -1.80 -23.22 14.15
C ILE A 65 -1.54 -23.12 12.65
N VAL A 66 -1.44 -21.89 12.14
CA VAL A 66 -1.29 -21.59 10.71
C VAL A 66 0.12 -21.94 10.23
N GLN A 67 1.16 -21.56 10.97
CA GLN A 67 2.57 -21.79 10.59
C GLN A 67 3.05 -23.24 10.73
N SER A 68 2.25 -24.16 11.27
CA SER A 68 2.67 -25.54 11.54
C SER A 68 1.65 -26.56 11.05
N ASN A 69 2.14 -27.69 10.53
CA ASN A 69 1.31 -28.86 10.23
C ASN A 69 1.30 -29.90 11.36
N SER A 70 2.13 -29.71 12.39
CA SER A 70 2.15 -30.49 13.64
C SER A 70 1.43 -29.73 14.76
N ALA A 71 0.79 -30.46 15.68
CA ALA A 71 0.15 -29.89 16.86
C ALA A 71 1.21 -29.42 17.88
N VAL A 72 1.71 -28.19 17.74
CA VAL A 72 2.63 -27.57 18.71
C VAL A 72 1.90 -27.39 20.04
N HIS A 73 2.53 -27.83 21.14
CA HIS A 73 1.94 -27.73 22.46
C HIS A 73 2.08 -26.33 23.06
N LEU A 74 1.19 -25.42 22.63
CA LEU A 74 0.99 -24.09 23.25
C LEU A 74 0.70 -24.13 24.77
N LYS A 75 0.52 -25.30 25.39
CA LYS A 75 0.27 -25.45 26.85
C LYS A 75 1.37 -24.83 27.72
N ASP A 76 2.62 -24.94 27.29
CA ASP A 76 3.78 -24.42 28.03
C ASP A 76 4.00 -22.93 27.77
N SER A 77 3.22 -22.33 26.87
CA SER A 77 3.26 -20.91 26.53
C SER A 77 2.48 -20.02 27.50
N PHE A 78 1.49 -20.56 28.23
CA PHE A 78 0.54 -19.81 29.06
C PHE A 78 0.92 -19.65 30.54
N HIS A 79 1.98 -20.31 31.01
CA HIS A 79 2.38 -20.32 32.42
C HIS A 79 3.54 -19.36 32.67
N GLU A 80 3.48 -18.60 33.78
CA GLU A 80 4.54 -17.66 34.21
C GLU A 80 4.91 -16.60 33.14
N ARG A 81 3.93 -16.15 32.35
CA ARG A 81 4.11 -15.15 31.26
C ARG A 81 2.93 -14.19 31.14
N ILE A 82 3.19 -13.01 30.56
CA ILE A 82 2.13 -12.11 30.09
C ILE A 82 1.69 -12.58 28.70
N ILE A 83 0.40 -12.87 28.54
CA ILE A 83 -0.15 -13.38 27.28
C ILE A 83 -0.96 -12.28 26.59
N VAL A 84 -0.68 -12.02 25.32
CA VAL A 84 -1.44 -11.09 24.48
C VAL A 84 -2.15 -11.89 23.40
N VAL A 85 -3.45 -12.06 23.53
CA VAL A 85 -4.30 -12.70 22.52
C VAL A 85 -4.82 -11.62 21.57
N TYR A 86 -4.29 -11.57 20.36
CA TYR A 86 -4.55 -10.53 19.36
C TYR A 86 -5.51 -11.05 18.28
N PHE A 87 -6.75 -10.58 18.30
CA PHE A 87 -7.81 -10.91 17.35
C PHE A 87 -7.75 -9.99 16.12
N TRP A 88 -7.60 -10.59 14.95
CA TRP A 88 -7.39 -9.89 13.68
C TRP A 88 -7.97 -10.68 12.49
N THR A 89 -8.13 -10.03 11.33
CA THR A 89 -8.45 -10.70 10.07
C THR A 89 -7.80 -9.93 8.92
N PHE A 90 -7.26 -10.62 7.90
CA PHE A 90 -6.42 -9.95 6.89
C PHE A 90 -7.21 -9.08 5.89
N SER A 91 -8.53 -9.23 5.81
CA SER A 91 -9.36 -8.31 5.02
C SER A 91 -9.49 -6.91 5.63
N ASN A 92 -9.26 -6.73 6.93
CA ASN A 92 -9.63 -5.51 7.65
C ASN A 92 -8.45 -4.53 7.76
N VAL A 93 -8.58 -3.32 7.21
CA VAL A 93 -7.49 -2.33 7.14
C VAL A 93 -6.92 -1.96 8.51
N HIS A 94 -7.78 -1.78 9.52
CA HIS A 94 -7.39 -1.46 10.90
C HIS A 94 -6.55 -2.57 11.57
N SER A 95 -6.82 -3.84 11.23
CA SER A 95 -6.04 -4.99 11.67
C SER A 95 -4.64 -5.03 11.04
N LEU A 96 -4.50 -4.55 9.79
CA LEU A 96 -3.21 -4.47 9.09
C LEU A 96 -2.37 -3.31 9.62
N GLN A 97 -2.96 -2.12 9.76
CA GLN A 97 -2.32 -0.90 10.29
C GLN A 97 -1.71 -1.10 11.69
N THR A 98 -2.31 -1.98 12.50
CA THR A 98 -1.83 -2.29 13.86
C THR A 98 -0.92 -3.52 13.92
N LEU A 99 -0.92 -4.38 12.90
CA LEU A 99 -0.13 -5.61 12.88
C LEU A 99 1.38 -5.35 12.97
N GLU A 100 1.89 -4.35 12.25
CA GLU A 100 3.31 -3.98 12.25
C GLU A 100 3.79 -3.59 13.67
N ARG A 101 2.96 -2.85 14.43
CA ARG A 101 3.20 -2.54 15.84
C ARG A 101 3.22 -3.78 16.73
N ILE A 102 2.26 -4.71 16.55
CA ILE A 102 2.21 -5.98 17.30
C ILE A 102 3.44 -6.86 17.01
N ILE A 103 3.89 -6.90 15.75
CA ILE A 103 5.15 -7.56 15.35
C ILE A 103 6.36 -6.88 16.02
N GLY A 104 6.40 -5.55 16.06
CA GLY A 104 7.41 -4.78 16.77
C GLY A 104 7.43 -5.08 18.28
N MET A 105 6.26 -5.24 18.90
CA MET A 105 6.12 -5.59 20.32
C MET A 105 6.60 -7.02 20.61
N ASP A 106 6.31 -8.00 19.74
CA ASP A 106 6.85 -9.36 19.88
C ASP A 106 8.39 -9.37 19.84
N ARG A 107 8.97 -8.64 18.87
CA ARG A 107 10.42 -8.44 18.74
C ARG A 107 11.04 -7.75 19.97
N ARG A 108 10.31 -6.84 20.63
CA ARG A 108 10.77 -6.10 21.84
C ARG A 108 10.63 -6.88 23.15
N TYR A 109 9.51 -7.60 23.34
CA TYR A 109 9.09 -8.07 24.67
C TYR A 109 9.01 -9.59 24.84
N SER A 110 9.18 -10.39 23.78
CA SER A 110 9.20 -11.87 23.87
C SER A 110 10.26 -12.39 24.85
N SER A 111 11.46 -11.81 24.81
CA SER A 111 12.56 -12.14 25.73
C SER A 111 12.32 -11.71 27.18
N ALA A 112 11.41 -10.75 27.40
CA ALA A 112 10.99 -10.29 28.72
C ALA A 112 9.87 -11.16 29.34
N GLY A 113 9.39 -12.19 28.63
CA GLY A 113 8.30 -13.07 29.10
C GLY A 113 6.90 -12.60 28.70
N VAL A 114 6.77 -11.72 27.71
CA VAL A 114 5.52 -11.55 26.95
C VAL A 114 5.42 -12.68 25.92
N THR A 115 4.21 -13.07 25.55
CA THR A 115 3.94 -14.05 24.50
C THR A 115 2.68 -13.64 23.75
N ILE A 116 2.83 -13.38 22.45
CA ILE A 116 1.72 -12.97 21.57
C ILE A 116 1.14 -14.21 20.88
N ILE A 117 -0.19 -14.29 20.79
CA ILE A 117 -0.92 -15.29 20.01
C ILE A 117 -1.91 -14.55 19.11
N GLY A 118 -1.71 -14.62 17.79
CA GLY A 118 -2.65 -14.09 16.81
C GLY A 118 -3.84 -15.03 16.64
N VAL A 119 -5.03 -14.63 17.03
CA VAL A 119 -6.27 -15.34 16.72
C VAL A 119 -6.82 -14.74 15.43
N HIS A 120 -6.62 -15.45 14.32
CA HIS A 120 -7.18 -15.03 13.04
C HIS A 120 -8.67 -15.42 13.00
N SER A 121 -9.55 -14.43 12.94
CA SER A 121 -11.01 -14.59 13.07
C SER A 121 -11.71 -14.11 11.79
N SER A 122 -11.95 -15.03 10.86
CA SER A 122 -12.42 -14.74 9.49
C SER A 122 -13.71 -13.90 9.40
N LYS A 123 -13.68 -12.77 8.67
CA LYS A 123 -14.86 -11.99 8.25
C LYS A 123 -15.55 -12.62 7.03
N TYR A 124 -14.76 -13.15 6.09
CA TYR A 124 -15.20 -13.72 4.81
C TYR A 124 -15.06 -15.26 4.74
N GLU A 125 -15.62 -15.89 3.69
CA GLU A 125 -15.53 -17.35 3.50
C GLU A 125 -14.12 -17.79 3.07
N HIS A 126 -13.49 -17.02 2.17
CA HIS A 126 -12.11 -17.25 1.73
C HIS A 126 -11.10 -17.22 2.89
N GLU A 127 -11.32 -16.33 3.86
CA GLU A 127 -10.50 -16.17 5.06
C GLU A 127 -10.56 -17.36 6.03
N LYS A 128 -11.47 -18.33 5.84
CA LYS A 128 -11.56 -19.55 6.68
C LYS A 128 -10.51 -20.60 6.32
N ASN A 129 -9.98 -20.55 5.10
CA ASN A 129 -9.01 -21.51 4.59
C ASN A 129 -7.60 -21.22 5.16
N LYS A 130 -7.03 -22.19 5.87
CA LYS A 130 -5.67 -22.11 6.46
C LYS A 130 -4.62 -21.65 5.44
N ALA A 131 -4.70 -22.07 4.18
CA ALA A 131 -3.72 -21.69 3.16
C ALA A 131 -3.72 -20.18 2.89
N ASN A 132 -4.89 -19.55 2.90
CA ASN A 132 -5.03 -18.11 2.65
C ASN A 132 -4.55 -17.30 3.85
N VAL A 133 -4.89 -17.75 5.07
CA VAL A 133 -4.32 -17.17 6.31
C VAL A 133 -2.79 -17.35 6.36
N ARG A 134 -2.26 -18.46 5.84
CA ARG A 134 -0.80 -18.67 5.73
C ARG A 134 -0.15 -17.71 4.75
N HIS A 135 -0.79 -17.41 3.61
CA HIS A 135 -0.32 -16.37 2.70
C HIS A 135 -0.20 -15.01 3.40
N ALA A 136 -1.25 -14.56 4.09
CA ALA A 136 -1.20 -13.29 4.84
C ALA A 136 -0.15 -13.28 5.98
N VAL A 137 0.02 -14.41 6.68
CA VAL A 137 1.07 -14.59 7.70
C VAL A 137 2.48 -14.46 7.12
N ASP A 138 2.70 -15.01 5.92
CA ASP A 138 4.01 -15.02 5.26
C ASP A 138 4.30 -13.68 4.56
N GLU A 139 3.28 -13.04 3.98
CA GLU A 139 3.34 -11.68 3.41
C GLU A 139 3.76 -10.65 4.46
N HIS A 140 3.07 -10.60 5.60
CA HIS A 140 3.38 -9.67 6.70
C HIS A 140 4.50 -10.17 7.63
N SER A 141 5.17 -11.30 7.31
CA SER A 141 6.28 -11.86 8.08
C SER A 141 6.00 -12.01 9.59
N ILE A 142 4.80 -12.50 9.94
CA ILE A 142 4.32 -12.56 11.33
C ILE A 142 5.12 -13.61 12.13
N PRO A 143 5.89 -13.21 13.18
CA PRO A 143 6.81 -14.09 13.89
C PRO A 143 6.13 -14.96 14.97
N PHE A 144 5.04 -14.46 15.55
CA PHE A 144 4.33 -15.11 16.66
C PHE A 144 3.30 -16.15 16.17
N ALA A 145 2.90 -17.06 17.06
CA ALA A 145 1.95 -18.12 16.73
C ALA A 145 0.60 -17.55 16.28
N VAL A 146 0.12 -17.95 15.09
CA VAL A 146 -1.23 -17.61 14.62
C VAL A 146 -2.10 -18.87 14.60
N VAL A 147 -3.31 -18.79 15.17
CA VAL A 147 -4.33 -19.83 15.13
C VAL A 147 -5.53 -19.39 14.30
N ASN A 148 -6.13 -20.32 13.55
CA ASN A 148 -7.26 -20.03 12.66
C ASN A 148 -8.62 -20.30 13.34
N ASP A 149 -9.27 -19.26 13.87
CA ASP A 149 -10.61 -19.31 14.46
C ASP A 149 -11.71 -19.12 13.40
N ASN A 150 -11.68 -19.97 12.37
CA ASN A 150 -12.58 -19.90 11.20
C ASN A 150 -14.08 -20.11 11.48
N ASN A 151 -14.44 -20.42 12.73
CA ASN A 151 -15.81 -20.55 13.21
C ASN A 151 -16.19 -19.45 14.24
N LEU A 152 -15.25 -18.55 14.56
CA LEU A 152 -15.37 -17.48 15.55
C LEU A 152 -15.69 -18.01 16.96
N GLN A 153 -15.15 -19.17 17.34
CA GLN A 153 -15.41 -19.84 18.62
C GLN A 153 -14.70 -19.18 19.81
N VAL A 154 -13.51 -18.62 19.58
CA VAL A 154 -12.78 -17.83 20.58
C VAL A 154 -13.34 -16.41 20.57
N TRP A 155 -13.48 -15.81 19.38
CA TRP A 155 -14.07 -14.47 19.19
C TRP A 155 -15.41 -14.28 19.92
N LYS A 156 -16.38 -15.18 19.69
CA LYS A 156 -17.72 -15.12 20.31
C LYS A 156 -17.71 -15.44 21.82
N HIS A 157 -16.68 -16.14 22.32
CA HIS A 157 -16.55 -16.47 23.74
C HIS A 157 -15.84 -15.36 24.53
N VAL A 158 -14.92 -14.62 23.90
CA VAL A 158 -14.41 -13.34 24.40
C VAL A 158 -15.45 -12.23 24.27
N GLY A 159 -16.37 -12.37 23.30
CA GLY A 159 -17.39 -11.35 23.03
C GLY A 159 -16.78 -10.09 22.40
N CYS A 160 -15.74 -10.27 21.57
CA CYS A 160 -15.10 -9.19 20.80
C CYS A 160 -16.13 -8.49 19.90
N GLN A 161 -16.10 -7.16 19.88
CA GLN A 161 -17.08 -6.36 19.12
C GLN A 161 -16.52 -5.77 17.81
N ILE A 162 -15.21 -5.53 17.73
CA ILE A 162 -14.56 -4.79 16.63
C ILE A 162 -13.16 -5.34 16.34
N PHE A 163 -12.70 -5.18 15.11
CA PHE A 163 -11.34 -5.52 14.68
C PHE A 163 -10.42 -4.28 14.68
N PRO A 164 -9.15 -4.39 15.12
CA PRO A 164 -8.57 -5.49 15.89
C PRO A 164 -9.10 -5.50 17.34
N THR A 165 -8.85 -6.57 18.09
CA THR A 165 -9.01 -6.59 19.55
C THR A 165 -7.81 -7.30 20.21
N ALA A 166 -7.28 -6.77 21.31
CA ALA A 166 -6.22 -7.39 22.10
C ALA A 166 -6.68 -7.67 23.54
N LEU A 167 -6.59 -8.93 23.97
CA LEU A 167 -6.89 -9.37 25.32
C LEU A 167 -5.60 -9.79 26.03
N VAL A 168 -5.30 -9.16 27.17
CA VAL A 168 -4.07 -9.35 27.95
C VAL A 168 -4.34 -10.21 29.19
N PHE A 169 -3.47 -11.17 29.49
CA PHE A 169 -3.50 -11.98 30.72
C PHE A 169 -2.17 -11.90 31.47
N GLY A 170 -2.22 -12.04 32.79
CA GLY A 170 -1.06 -12.16 33.67
C GLY A 170 -0.48 -13.57 33.77
N PRO A 171 0.70 -13.73 34.41
CA PRO A 171 1.40 -15.01 34.59
C PRO A 171 0.65 -16.05 35.42
N ASP A 172 -0.41 -15.63 36.10
CA ASP A 172 -1.33 -16.40 36.93
C ASP A 172 -2.68 -16.69 36.23
N ALA A 173 -2.73 -16.47 34.91
CA ALA A 173 -3.89 -16.57 34.04
C ALA A 173 -5.09 -15.68 34.45
N LEU A 174 -4.83 -14.55 35.11
CA LEU A 174 -5.83 -13.52 35.35
C LEU A 174 -5.95 -12.61 34.11
N PRO A 175 -7.16 -12.39 33.52
CA PRO A 175 -7.34 -11.37 32.48
C PRO A 175 -7.10 -9.97 33.06
N ILE A 176 -6.28 -9.16 32.40
CA ILE A 176 -5.87 -7.81 32.85
C ILE A 176 -6.56 -6.70 32.05
N PHE A 177 -6.46 -6.70 30.72
CA PHE A 177 -7.03 -5.66 29.87
C PHE A 177 -7.68 -6.22 28.60
N ILE A 178 -8.72 -5.55 28.11
CA ILE A 178 -9.23 -5.70 26.74
C ILE A 178 -9.14 -4.36 26.00
N PHE A 179 -8.46 -4.36 24.86
CA PHE A 179 -8.25 -3.19 24.01
C PHE A 179 -8.94 -3.44 22.67
N GLU A 180 -9.98 -2.67 22.35
CA GLU A 180 -10.82 -2.86 21.17
C GLU A 180 -10.64 -1.69 20.18
N GLY A 181 -10.34 -2.00 18.92
CA GLY A 181 -10.08 -1.02 17.84
C GLY A 181 -8.64 -0.50 17.77
N GLU A 182 -8.29 0.09 16.61
CA GLU A 182 -6.92 0.50 16.24
C GLU A 182 -6.22 1.37 17.29
N ASN A 183 -6.95 2.34 17.85
CA ASN A 183 -6.44 3.37 18.75
C ASN A 183 -6.00 2.78 20.10
N HIS A 184 -6.52 1.60 20.46
CA HIS A 184 -6.23 0.95 21.74
C HIS A 184 -5.02 0.01 21.68
N VAL A 185 -4.55 -0.39 20.49
CA VAL A 185 -3.25 -1.05 20.33
C VAL A 185 -2.09 -0.11 20.70
N GLN A 186 -2.26 1.21 20.55
CA GLN A 186 -1.29 2.20 21.01
C GLN A 186 -1.17 2.21 22.55
N HIS A 187 -2.29 2.07 23.25
CA HIS A 187 -2.33 1.99 24.71
C HIS A 187 -1.73 0.68 25.23
N LEU A 188 -1.99 -0.45 24.56
CA LEU A 188 -1.44 -1.76 24.93
C LEU A 188 0.10 -1.73 25.11
N GLU A 189 0.82 -1.06 24.20
CA GLU A 189 2.28 -0.89 24.30
C GLU A 189 2.71 -0.09 25.53
N LEU A 190 1.96 0.97 25.89
CA LEU A 190 2.22 1.76 27.10
C LEU A 190 2.00 0.95 28.38
N PHE A 191 0.94 0.12 28.44
CA PHE A 191 0.62 -0.69 29.62
C PHE A 191 1.51 -1.93 29.79
N LEU A 192 2.08 -2.51 28.72
CA LEU A 192 2.94 -3.70 28.85
C LEU A 192 4.17 -3.47 29.74
N VAL A 193 4.75 -2.27 29.74
CA VAL A 193 5.96 -1.98 30.53
C VAL A 193 5.68 -1.93 32.05
N PRO A 194 4.65 -1.23 32.56
CA PRO A 194 4.21 -1.36 33.96
C PRO A 194 3.79 -2.78 34.35
N ILE A 195 3.05 -3.51 33.50
CA ILE A 195 2.67 -4.91 33.81
C ILE A 195 3.93 -5.79 33.99
N LEU A 196 4.93 -5.65 33.12
CA LEU A 196 6.22 -6.34 33.24
C LEU A 196 6.98 -5.95 34.52
N ALA A 197 6.88 -4.69 34.96
CA ALA A 197 7.50 -4.22 36.20
C ALA A 197 6.80 -4.80 37.44
N TYR A 198 5.47 -4.77 37.48
CA TYR A 198 4.64 -5.30 38.57
C TYR A 198 4.83 -6.82 38.75
N TYR A 199 4.74 -7.60 37.66
CA TYR A 199 4.87 -9.06 37.70
C TYR A 199 6.32 -9.57 37.60
N LYS A 200 7.33 -8.72 37.80
CA LYS A 200 8.76 -9.04 37.59
C LYS A 200 9.30 -10.25 38.38
N SER A 201 8.65 -10.62 39.49
CA SER A 201 8.97 -11.82 40.29
C SER A 201 8.23 -13.09 39.86
N SER A 202 7.19 -12.97 39.05
CA SER A 202 6.26 -14.04 38.64
C SER A 202 6.31 -14.37 37.15
N VAL A 203 6.85 -13.46 36.32
CA VAL A 203 7.13 -13.69 34.90
C VAL A 203 8.51 -14.33 34.73
N ARG A 204 8.61 -15.34 33.86
CA ARG A 204 9.88 -15.90 33.39
C ARG A 204 10.05 -15.66 31.88
N ALA A 205 11.29 -15.43 31.47
CA ALA A 205 11.66 -15.50 30.07
C ALA A 205 11.38 -16.91 29.51
N PRO A 206 11.05 -17.06 28.21
CA PRO A 206 10.82 -18.36 27.61
C PRO A 206 12.04 -19.28 27.77
N SER A 207 11.81 -20.54 28.15
CA SER A 207 12.83 -21.58 27.90
C SER A 207 13.00 -21.76 26.39
N THR A 208 14.20 -22.14 25.96
CA THR A 208 14.58 -22.19 24.53
C THR A 208 13.73 -23.11 23.67
N ASP A 209 12.94 -24.00 24.28
CA ASP A 209 12.12 -25.01 23.60
C ASP A 209 10.62 -24.66 23.54
N THR A 210 10.12 -23.74 24.36
CA THR A 210 8.66 -23.61 24.63
C THR A 210 7.87 -22.66 23.74
N LEU A 211 8.54 -21.87 22.89
CA LEU A 211 7.86 -21.10 21.84
C LEU A 211 8.75 -20.71 20.66
N SER A 212 9.89 -21.38 20.47
CA SER A 212 10.65 -21.21 19.24
C SER A 212 9.92 -21.92 18.09
N ILE A 213 8.93 -21.25 17.49
CA ILE A 213 8.51 -21.50 16.10
C ILE A 213 9.64 -21.03 15.19
N LYS A 214 10.77 -21.73 15.28
CA LYS A 214 11.70 -21.81 14.16
C LYS A 214 10.90 -22.44 13.04
N THR A 215 10.65 -21.67 11.99
CA THR A 215 10.39 -22.23 10.66
C THR A 215 11.41 -23.35 10.44
N SER A 216 10.95 -24.57 10.16
CA SER A 216 11.86 -25.70 10.15
C SER A 216 12.90 -25.47 9.04
N PRO A 217 14.19 -25.73 9.30
CA PRO A 217 15.21 -25.71 8.24
C PRO A 217 14.88 -26.69 7.10
N ASP A 218 14.01 -27.67 7.35
CA ASP A 218 13.59 -28.70 6.41
C ASP A 218 12.66 -28.16 5.30
N ASP A 219 11.81 -27.16 5.56
CA ASP A 219 11.09 -26.44 4.48
C ASP A 219 12.01 -25.45 3.72
N LEU A 220 13.25 -25.27 4.18
CA LEU A 220 14.32 -24.62 3.45
C LEU A 220 15.33 -25.61 2.83
N SER A 221 15.20 -26.93 3.04
CA SER A 221 16.16 -27.94 2.59
C SER A 221 15.91 -28.45 1.17
N ALA A 222 15.28 -27.64 0.31
CA ALA A 222 14.88 -28.00 -1.04
C ALA A 222 15.64 -27.26 -2.17
N THR A 223 16.83 -26.70 -1.91
CA THR A 223 18.00 -26.74 -2.84
C THR A 223 19.28 -26.14 -2.22
N SER A 224 20.40 -26.33 -2.93
CA SER A 224 21.78 -26.01 -2.57
C SER A 224 22.08 -24.55 -2.17
N ALA A 225 23.19 -24.36 -1.45
CA ALA A 225 23.77 -23.07 -1.09
C ALA A 225 24.39 -22.34 -2.30
N THR A 226 23.55 -21.85 -3.21
CA THR A 226 23.83 -20.70 -4.09
C THR A 226 23.33 -19.42 -3.42
N PRO A 227 23.78 -18.22 -3.83
CA PRO A 227 23.12 -16.98 -3.45
C PRO A 227 21.63 -17.08 -3.83
N LYS A 228 20.72 -16.84 -2.88
CA LYS A 228 19.30 -16.78 -3.20
C LYS A 228 19.05 -15.53 -4.02
N THR A 229 18.47 -15.68 -5.20
CA THR A 229 17.96 -14.55 -6.00
C THR A 229 16.92 -13.78 -5.17
N PRO A 230 16.86 -12.44 -5.30
CA PRO A 230 15.79 -11.67 -4.70
C PRO A 230 14.45 -12.19 -5.25
N ARG A 231 13.54 -12.58 -4.34
CA ARG A 231 12.28 -13.22 -4.71
C ARG A 231 11.14 -12.26 -4.46
N PHE A 232 10.75 -11.54 -5.51
CA PHE A 232 9.54 -10.73 -5.56
C PHE A 232 8.32 -11.64 -5.31
N THR A 233 7.51 -11.28 -4.31
CA THR A 233 6.33 -12.05 -3.89
C THR A 233 5.17 -11.12 -3.60
N TYR A 234 3.94 -11.64 -3.73
CA TYR A 234 2.70 -10.87 -3.53
C TYR A 234 2.66 -9.58 -4.38
N PRO A 235 2.65 -9.69 -5.73
CA PRO A 235 2.35 -8.54 -6.58
C PRO A 235 0.97 -8.00 -6.22
N SER A 236 0.90 -6.70 -5.99
CA SER A 236 -0.25 -6.02 -5.40
C SER A 236 -0.98 -5.13 -6.40
N HIS A 237 -0.23 -4.43 -7.26
CA HIS A 237 -0.77 -3.72 -8.42
C HIS A 237 0.13 -3.85 -9.65
N VAL A 238 -0.45 -3.55 -10.81
CA VAL A 238 0.25 -3.39 -12.09
C VAL A 238 -0.25 -2.12 -12.76
N CYS A 239 0.66 -1.38 -13.39
CA CYS A 239 0.39 -0.22 -14.21
C CYS A 239 1.07 -0.43 -15.57
N VAL A 240 0.42 0.01 -16.65
CA VAL A 240 1.04 0.07 -17.98
C VAL A 240 1.16 1.53 -18.38
N THR A 241 2.36 1.95 -18.77
CA THR A 241 2.62 3.33 -19.20
C THR A 241 2.20 3.55 -20.65
N SER A 242 1.93 4.80 -20.98
CA SER A 242 1.78 5.33 -22.34
C SER A 242 2.96 5.01 -23.26
N SER A 243 4.16 4.81 -22.70
CA SER A 243 5.38 4.40 -23.41
C SER A 243 5.53 2.89 -23.62
N GLY A 244 4.59 2.05 -23.15
CA GLY A 244 4.63 0.59 -23.30
C GLY A 244 5.55 -0.13 -22.30
N HIS A 245 5.83 0.49 -21.16
CA HIS A 245 6.50 -0.13 -20.02
C HIS A 245 5.47 -0.58 -18.97
N LEU A 246 5.82 -1.59 -18.19
CA LEU A 246 5.05 -2.07 -17.05
C LEU A 246 5.72 -1.62 -15.76
N CYS A 247 4.92 -1.19 -14.78
CA CYS A 247 5.35 -1.03 -13.40
C CYS A 247 4.51 -1.95 -12.51
N VAL A 248 5.15 -2.70 -11.62
CA VAL A 248 4.51 -3.70 -10.75
C VAL A 248 4.96 -3.48 -9.31
N SER A 249 4.01 -3.36 -8.39
CA SER A 249 4.26 -3.23 -6.95
C SER A 249 4.18 -4.59 -6.27
N PHE A 250 5.04 -4.81 -5.25
CA PHE A 250 5.11 -6.05 -4.49
C PHE A 250 5.08 -5.75 -2.98
N THR A 251 4.00 -6.15 -2.30
CA THR A 251 3.87 -5.97 -0.84
C THR A 251 4.83 -6.84 -0.06
N GLY A 252 4.99 -8.10 -0.45
CA GLY A 252 5.85 -9.07 0.25
C GLY A 252 7.36 -8.83 0.12
N SER A 253 7.77 -7.84 -0.69
CA SER A 253 9.17 -7.44 -0.83
C SER A 253 9.41 -5.93 -0.80
N ASN A 254 8.40 -5.11 -0.44
CA ASN A 254 8.50 -3.64 -0.30
C ASN A 254 9.24 -2.94 -1.45
N GLN A 255 8.93 -3.36 -2.69
CA GLN A 255 9.63 -2.95 -3.90
C GLN A 255 8.67 -2.79 -5.08
N LEU A 256 9.11 -2.02 -6.07
CA LEU A 256 8.52 -1.98 -7.41
C LEU A 256 9.49 -2.61 -8.41
N ILE A 257 8.95 -3.15 -9.51
CA ILE A 257 9.73 -3.45 -10.72
C ILE A 257 9.18 -2.64 -11.88
N PHE A 258 10.09 -1.99 -12.61
CA PHE A 258 9.81 -1.34 -13.88
C PHE A 258 10.45 -2.18 -15.00
N CYS A 259 9.67 -2.53 -16.03
CA CYS A 259 10.09 -3.46 -17.08
C CYS A 259 9.45 -3.13 -18.45
N GLU A 260 10.03 -3.67 -19.51
CA GLU A 260 9.40 -3.68 -20.85
C GLU A 260 8.22 -4.66 -20.87
N ILE A 261 7.24 -4.42 -21.75
CA ILE A 261 5.99 -5.21 -21.83
C ILE A 261 6.20 -6.71 -22.13
N ASP A 262 7.38 -7.10 -22.62
CA ASP A 262 7.75 -8.49 -22.84
C ASP A 262 8.15 -9.24 -21.55
N GLY A 263 8.49 -8.50 -20.49
CA GLY A 263 8.96 -8.98 -19.19
C GLY A 263 10.42 -8.62 -18.85
N LYS A 264 11.18 -7.98 -19.73
CA LYS A 264 12.57 -7.57 -19.48
C LYS A 264 12.64 -6.46 -18.42
N VAL A 265 13.20 -6.78 -17.26
CA VAL A 265 13.43 -5.82 -16.17
C VAL A 265 14.36 -4.70 -16.62
N LEU A 266 13.92 -3.46 -16.39
CA LEU A 266 14.72 -2.25 -16.53
C LEU A 266 15.26 -1.82 -15.17
N ASP A 267 14.39 -1.75 -14.15
CA ASP A 267 14.73 -1.29 -12.81
C ASP A 267 14.00 -2.06 -11.71
N ILE A 268 14.66 -2.15 -10.56
CA ILE A 268 14.09 -2.58 -9.28
C ILE A 268 14.16 -1.36 -8.36
N VAL A 269 13.02 -0.94 -7.83
CA VAL A 269 12.87 0.30 -7.06
C VAL A 269 12.56 -0.05 -5.60
N GLY A 270 13.39 0.44 -4.68
CA GLY A 270 13.30 0.18 -3.25
C GLY A 270 14.42 -0.71 -2.71
N THR A 271 14.89 -0.48 -1.49
CA THR A 271 15.82 -1.38 -0.79
C THR A 271 15.20 -2.73 -0.41
N GLY A 272 13.88 -2.83 -0.41
CA GLY A 272 13.12 -3.96 0.15
C GLY A 272 13.04 -3.98 1.68
N GLN A 273 13.49 -2.93 2.37
CA GLN A 273 13.14 -2.69 3.77
C GLN A 273 11.86 -1.86 3.87
N ALA A 274 11.09 -2.11 4.93
CA ALA A 274 9.93 -1.29 5.29
C ALA A 274 10.39 0.08 5.81
N GLY A 275 9.97 1.17 5.16
CA GLY A 275 10.36 2.53 5.54
C GLY A 275 9.96 3.58 4.49
N LEU A 276 10.19 4.86 4.79
CA LEU A 276 9.74 6.01 3.99
C LEU A 276 10.89 6.81 3.36
N ALA A 277 12.09 6.24 3.23
CA ALA A 277 13.22 6.94 2.62
C ALA A 277 12.90 7.37 1.17
N ASP A 278 13.08 8.66 0.88
CA ASP A 278 13.16 9.22 -0.48
C ASP A 278 14.62 9.18 -0.97
N GLY A 279 14.86 9.11 -2.28
CA GLY A 279 16.23 9.03 -2.80
C GLY A 279 16.34 8.59 -4.26
N ASP A 280 17.51 8.04 -4.61
CA ASP A 280 17.68 7.16 -5.77
C ASP A 280 16.92 5.83 -5.55
N ILE A 281 16.56 5.13 -6.63
CA ILE A 281 15.84 3.84 -6.55
C ILE A 281 16.51 2.78 -5.67
N VAL A 282 17.83 2.80 -5.49
CA VAL A 282 18.55 1.83 -4.62
C VAL A 282 18.65 2.28 -3.16
N GLN A 283 18.15 3.48 -2.84
CA GLN A 283 18.18 4.08 -1.50
C GLN A 283 16.77 4.28 -0.91
N CYS A 284 15.75 4.44 -1.75
CA CYS A 284 14.39 4.65 -1.29
C CYS A 284 13.81 3.39 -0.62
N GLU A 285 12.84 3.59 0.26
CA GLU A 285 12.11 2.53 0.96
C GLU A 285 10.61 2.69 0.69
N PHE A 286 9.84 1.60 0.82
CA PHE A 286 8.37 1.56 0.76
C PHE A 286 7.86 0.67 1.89
N ASP A 287 6.57 0.73 2.23
CA ASP A 287 5.94 -0.25 3.12
C ASP A 287 4.54 -0.63 2.62
N ALA A 288 4.43 -1.87 2.16
CA ALA A 288 3.29 -2.43 1.45
C ALA A 288 2.77 -1.51 0.32
N PRO A 289 3.57 -1.24 -0.74
CA PRO A 289 3.09 -0.47 -1.89
C PRO A 289 1.95 -1.22 -2.60
N HIS A 290 0.84 -0.52 -2.84
CA HIS A 290 -0.32 -1.01 -3.58
C HIS A 290 -0.47 -0.29 -4.93
N GLY A 291 -1.52 0.51 -5.13
CA GLY A 291 -1.92 1.06 -6.43
C GLY A 291 -0.86 1.90 -7.13
N LEU A 292 -0.85 1.81 -8.45
CA LEU A 292 0.13 2.44 -9.34
C LEU A 292 -0.58 3.09 -10.54
N ILE A 293 -0.26 4.35 -10.82
CA ILE A 293 -0.72 5.05 -12.04
C ILE A 293 0.37 5.92 -12.65
N GLU A 294 0.44 5.99 -13.99
CA GLU A 294 1.31 6.94 -14.68
C GLU A 294 0.67 8.33 -14.73
N TYR A 295 1.46 9.37 -14.44
CA TYR A 295 1.13 10.75 -14.78
C TYR A 295 2.40 11.55 -15.09
N ASN A 296 2.41 12.29 -16.21
CA ASN A 296 3.56 13.04 -16.72
C ASN A 296 4.87 12.21 -16.73
N ASN A 297 4.82 11.01 -17.32
CA ASN A 297 5.90 10.02 -17.43
C ASN A 297 6.47 9.51 -16.08
N CYS A 298 5.85 9.85 -14.95
CA CYS A 298 6.22 9.40 -13.62
C CYS A 298 5.18 8.41 -13.09
N ILE A 299 5.59 7.45 -12.27
CA ILE A 299 4.68 6.50 -11.60
C ILE A 299 4.32 7.04 -10.21
N TYR A 300 3.03 7.28 -10.00
CA TYR A 300 2.46 7.65 -8.71
C TYR A 300 2.06 6.37 -7.97
N ILE A 301 2.43 6.27 -6.69
CA ILE A 301 2.38 5.05 -5.90
C ILE A 301 1.59 5.30 -4.62
N ALA A 302 0.59 4.46 -4.34
CA ALA A 302 -0.04 4.36 -3.05
C ALA A 302 0.83 3.49 -2.11
N ASP A 303 1.51 4.14 -1.16
CA ASP A 303 2.47 3.53 -0.25
C ASP A 303 1.79 3.35 1.12
N THR A 304 1.13 2.19 1.26
CA THR A 304 -0.09 2.06 2.07
C THR A 304 0.18 2.06 3.57
N ASN A 305 1.23 1.38 4.05
CA ASN A 305 1.59 1.36 5.47
C ASN A 305 2.39 2.61 5.89
N ASN A 306 3.20 3.16 4.99
CA ASN A 306 3.78 4.50 5.16
C ASN A 306 2.73 5.61 5.22
N HIS A 307 1.51 5.33 4.75
CA HIS A 307 0.42 6.29 4.61
C HIS A 307 0.84 7.50 3.76
N ALA A 308 1.44 7.22 2.61
CA ALA A 308 2.00 8.22 1.71
C ALA A 308 1.59 8.00 0.25
N ILE A 309 1.60 9.08 -0.53
CA ILE A 309 1.67 9.01 -1.98
C ILE A 309 3.09 9.36 -2.39
N ARG A 310 3.74 8.44 -3.09
CA ARG A 310 5.11 8.59 -3.60
C ARG A 310 5.07 8.79 -5.12
N VAL A 311 6.11 9.41 -5.67
CA VAL A 311 6.29 9.57 -7.11
C VAL A 311 7.68 9.05 -7.49
N PHE A 312 7.70 8.05 -8.37
CA PHE A 312 8.91 7.54 -9.03
C PHE A 312 9.02 8.17 -10.42
N ASP A 313 10.14 8.86 -10.69
CA ASP A 313 10.51 9.27 -12.05
C ASP A 313 11.55 8.28 -12.62
N PRO A 314 11.21 7.50 -13.66
CA PRO A 314 12.15 6.60 -14.33
C PRO A 314 13.35 7.31 -14.97
N ASN A 315 13.20 8.59 -15.35
CA ASN A 315 14.22 9.34 -16.10
C ASN A 315 15.37 9.79 -15.19
N SER A 316 15.04 10.45 -14.06
CA SER A 316 16.03 10.80 -13.03
C SER A 316 16.38 9.65 -12.08
N ARG A 317 15.63 8.54 -12.13
CA ARG A 317 15.77 7.36 -11.26
C ARG A 317 15.56 7.68 -9.78
N ARG A 318 14.58 8.53 -9.46
CA ARG A 318 14.33 9.01 -8.10
C ARG A 318 12.91 8.78 -7.62
N VAL A 319 12.78 8.55 -6.32
CA VAL A 319 11.50 8.47 -5.59
C VAL A 319 11.41 9.62 -4.61
N VAL A 320 10.27 10.32 -4.61
CA VAL A 320 9.96 11.43 -3.70
C VAL A 320 8.57 11.31 -3.10
N THR A 321 8.38 11.80 -1.89
CA THR A 321 7.09 11.82 -1.18
C THR A 321 6.28 13.06 -1.59
N LEU A 322 5.10 12.83 -2.16
CA LEU A 322 4.18 13.88 -2.62
C LEU A 322 3.14 14.24 -1.56
N ILE A 323 2.56 13.25 -0.87
CA ILE A 323 1.47 13.41 0.10
C ILE A 323 1.72 12.43 1.26
N GLY A 324 1.26 12.76 2.46
CA GLY A 324 1.42 11.92 3.65
C GLY A 324 2.57 12.37 4.55
N THR A 325 2.42 12.08 5.84
CA THR A 325 3.33 12.50 6.92
C THR A 325 4.17 11.33 7.47
N GLY A 326 4.07 10.15 6.86
CA GLY A 326 4.67 8.92 7.38
C GLY A 326 3.97 8.32 8.59
N ARG A 327 2.72 8.72 8.87
CA ARG A 327 1.96 8.35 10.08
C ARG A 327 0.46 8.33 9.80
N LEU A 328 -0.25 7.45 10.52
CA LEU A 328 -1.68 7.23 10.35
C LEU A 328 -2.48 8.52 10.63
N GLY A 329 -3.15 9.04 9.60
CA GLY A 329 -3.94 10.26 9.67
C GLY A 329 -5.36 10.05 10.19
N SER A 330 -5.78 10.85 11.17
CA SER A 330 -7.16 10.89 11.68
C SER A 330 -8.02 12.02 11.09
N ASP A 331 -7.44 12.85 10.23
CA ASP A 331 -8.15 13.88 9.46
C ASP A 331 -9.10 13.25 8.43
N LYS A 332 -10.33 13.78 8.31
CA LYS A 332 -11.37 13.32 7.37
C LYS A 332 -11.86 14.41 6.41
N ILE A 333 -11.14 15.54 6.35
CA ILE A 333 -11.48 16.74 5.58
C ILE A 333 -10.30 17.11 4.67
N GLY A 334 -9.11 17.26 5.24
CA GLY A 334 -7.92 17.69 4.52
C GLY A 334 -7.89 19.16 4.11
N GLY A 335 -7.14 19.44 3.04
CA GLY A 335 -6.86 20.78 2.52
C GLY A 335 -5.43 21.26 2.76
N LEU A 336 -4.60 20.50 3.50
CA LEU A 336 -3.18 20.79 3.64
C LEU A 336 -2.40 20.41 2.36
N LYS A 337 -1.20 20.97 2.22
CA LYS A 337 -0.43 20.88 0.98
C LYS A 337 0.64 19.80 1.03
N ARG A 338 0.64 18.92 0.02
CA ARG A 338 1.63 17.85 -0.16
C ARG A 338 1.84 17.01 1.12
N SER A 339 3.08 16.73 1.50
CA SER A 339 3.47 15.96 2.69
C SER A 339 3.07 16.58 4.05
N GLN A 340 2.45 17.78 4.06
CA GLN A 340 1.82 18.32 5.26
C GLN A 340 0.45 17.66 5.54
N GLN A 341 -0.19 17.05 4.55
CA GLN A 341 -1.48 16.38 4.72
C GLN A 341 -1.29 14.97 5.31
N PRO A 342 -1.75 14.69 6.54
CA PRO A 342 -1.87 13.32 7.03
C PRO A 342 -3.00 12.60 6.27
N ILE A 343 -2.77 11.34 5.90
CA ILE A 343 -3.71 10.46 5.21
C ILE A 343 -3.67 9.06 5.87
N ALA A 344 -4.56 8.13 5.49
CA ALA A 344 -4.63 6.81 6.13
C ALA A 344 -4.83 5.68 5.11
N SER A 345 -3.80 4.86 4.94
CA SER A 345 -3.79 3.71 4.02
C SER A 345 -4.39 4.02 2.65
N PRO A 346 -3.74 4.91 1.86
CA PRO A 346 -4.06 5.04 0.44
C PRO A 346 -3.80 3.70 -0.23
N TRP A 347 -4.71 3.27 -1.10
CA TRP A 347 -4.68 1.92 -1.67
C TRP A 347 -4.65 1.89 -3.20
N ASP A 348 -5.36 2.81 -3.85
CA ASP A 348 -5.41 2.91 -5.31
C ASP A 348 -5.58 4.35 -5.80
N LEU A 349 -5.24 4.61 -7.06
CA LEU A 349 -5.01 5.94 -7.64
C LEU A 349 -5.62 6.08 -9.02
N CYS A 350 -6.32 7.18 -9.28
CA CYS A 350 -6.91 7.47 -10.59
C CYS A 350 -6.77 8.95 -10.97
N ILE A 351 -6.17 9.25 -12.13
CA ILE A 351 -6.13 10.60 -12.70
C ILE A 351 -7.45 10.87 -13.42
N THR A 352 -8.06 12.03 -13.18
CA THR A 352 -9.31 12.48 -13.83
C THR A 352 -9.24 13.98 -14.11
N GLU A 353 -10.13 14.49 -14.96
CA GLU A 353 -10.32 15.94 -15.18
C GLU A 353 -11.49 16.48 -14.34
N SER A 354 -11.42 17.76 -13.96
CA SER A 354 -12.57 18.55 -13.53
C SER A 354 -13.56 18.73 -14.69
N GLN A 355 -14.85 18.59 -14.41
CA GLN A 355 -15.93 18.84 -15.37
C GLN A 355 -16.28 20.33 -15.53
N PHE A 356 -15.52 21.24 -14.90
CA PHE A 356 -15.75 22.69 -14.91
C PHE A 356 -14.63 23.46 -15.59
N ASP A 357 -13.35 23.07 -15.38
CA ASP A 357 -12.19 23.74 -15.98
C ASP A 357 -11.16 22.78 -16.62
N HIS A 358 -11.49 21.50 -16.76
CA HIS A 358 -10.67 20.45 -17.40
C HIS A 358 -9.27 20.25 -16.81
N LYS A 359 -8.97 20.81 -15.63
CA LYS A 359 -7.70 20.56 -14.93
C LYS A 359 -7.67 19.16 -14.36
N LEU A 360 -6.49 18.56 -14.39
CA LEU A 360 -6.28 17.20 -13.89
C LEU A 360 -6.16 17.18 -12.36
N VAL A 361 -6.72 16.11 -11.78
CA VAL A 361 -6.79 15.83 -10.35
C VAL A 361 -6.43 14.36 -10.14
N LEU A 362 -5.59 14.09 -9.14
CA LEU A 362 -5.29 12.73 -8.68
C LEU A 362 -6.30 12.33 -7.60
N LEU A 363 -7.15 11.37 -7.91
CA LEU A 363 -8.01 10.71 -6.91
C LEU A 363 -7.26 9.60 -6.20
N ILE A 364 -7.56 9.43 -4.92
CA ILE A 364 -6.90 8.51 -4.00
C ILE A 364 -7.97 7.73 -3.23
N SER A 365 -7.95 6.41 -3.36
CA SER A 365 -8.80 5.50 -2.59
C SER A 365 -8.25 5.37 -1.17
N MET A 366 -8.92 5.99 -0.19
CA MET A 366 -8.42 6.16 1.17
C MET A 366 -9.06 5.13 2.11
N THR A 367 -8.60 3.88 1.99
CA THR A 367 -9.21 2.71 2.67
C THR A 367 -9.26 2.90 4.19
N GLY A 368 -8.19 3.43 4.80
CA GLY A 368 -8.09 3.61 6.25
C GLY A 368 -9.06 4.66 6.84
N GLN A 369 -9.71 5.46 5.99
CA GLN A 369 -10.68 6.48 6.38
C GLN A 369 -12.09 6.26 5.81
N ASN A 370 -12.31 5.25 4.95
CA ASN A 370 -13.58 5.04 4.24
C ASN A 370 -14.00 6.25 3.37
N GLN A 371 -13.05 6.79 2.60
CA GLN A 371 -13.24 7.99 1.75
C GLN A 371 -12.51 7.86 0.41
N ILE A 372 -12.91 8.68 -0.57
CA ILE A 372 -12.07 9.02 -1.72
C ILE A 372 -11.61 10.47 -1.54
N TRP A 373 -10.31 10.68 -1.72
CA TRP A 373 -9.65 11.97 -1.61
C TRP A 373 -9.19 12.46 -2.99
N ALA A 374 -8.96 13.75 -3.12
CA ALA A 374 -8.49 14.42 -4.34
C ALA A 374 -7.28 15.32 -4.05
N TYR A 375 -6.20 15.13 -4.81
CA TYR A 375 -5.05 16.03 -4.86
C TYR A 375 -5.05 16.82 -6.16
N ALA A 376 -5.01 18.15 -6.06
CA ALA A 376 -5.08 19.04 -7.19
C ALA A 376 -3.69 19.61 -7.57
N PHE A 377 -3.21 19.28 -8.77
CA PHE A 377 -1.92 19.77 -9.29
C PHE A 377 -1.93 21.30 -9.52
N GLU A 378 -3.10 21.84 -9.84
CA GLU A 378 -3.41 23.25 -9.98
C GLU A 378 -4.66 23.61 -9.16
N GLU A 379 -4.97 24.89 -9.01
CA GLU A 379 -6.24 25.30 -8.40
C GLU A 379 -7.37 25.02 -9.40
N THR A 380 -8.40 24.29 -8.99
CA THR A 380 -9.52 23.85 -9.86
C THR A 380 -10.85 23.93 -9.13
N GLN A 381 -11.90 24.27 -9.86
CA GLN A 381 -13.27 24.08 -9.40
C GLN A 381 -13.63 22.59 -9.55
N TRP A 382 -14.00 21.95 -8.44
CA TRP A 382 -14.60 20.62 -8.43
C TRP A 382 -16.13 20.75 -8.44
N TRP A 383 -16.88 19.81 -7.85
CA TRP A 383 -18.35 19.90 -7.80
C TRP A 383 -18.86 21.15 -7.08
N ASN A 384 -19.93 21.75 -7.63
CA ASN A 384 -20.63 22.89 -7.05
C ASN A 384 -19.64 24.04 -6.71
N ASP A 385 -19.65 24.54 -5.48
CA ASP A 385 -18.76 25.62 -5.00
C ASP A 385 -17.43 25.10 -4.40
N VAL A 386 -17.08 23.82 -4.56
CA VAL A 386 -15.84 23.25 -4.00
C VAL A 386 -14.64 23.65 -4.85
N ILE A 387 -13.76 24.49 -4.31
CA ILE A 387 -12.47 24.83 -4.92
C ILE A 387 -11.36 23.99 -4.28
N LEU A 388 -10.70 23.15 -5.09
CA LEU A 388 -9.50 22.44 -4.67
C LEU A 388 -8.28 23.35 -4.89
N GLN A 389 -7.50 23.58 -3.83
CA GLN A 389 -6.38 24.51 -3.83
C GLN A 389 -5.13 23.90 -4.47
N LYS A 390 -4.29 24.73 -5.12
CA LYS A 390 -3.07 24.26 -5.78
C LYS A 390 -2.12 23.52 -4.81
N ASN A 391 -1.84 22.26 -5.11
CA ASN A 391 -1.12 21.26 -4.32
C ASN A 391 -1.80 20.83 -2.99
N SER A 392 -3.08 21.09 -2.76
CA SER A 392 -3.80 20.56 -1.58
C SER A 392 -4.35 19.16 -1.83
N CYS A 393 -4.48 18.35 -0.78
CA CYS A 393 -5.17 17.06 -0.79
C CYS A 393 -6.36 17.09 0.19
N SER A 394 -7.57 16.80 -0.29
CA SER A 394 -8.81 16.88 0.52
C SER A 394 -9.73 15.67 0.30
N ALA A 395 -10.56 15.33 1.28
CA ALA A 395 -11.65 14.38 1.09
C ALA A 395 -12.72 14.98 0.15
N ILE A 396 -13.22 14.20 -0.81
CA ILE A 396 -14.30 14.63 -1.73
C ILE A 396 -15.49 13.69 -1.78
N ILE A 397 -15.33 12.40 -1.42
CA ILE A 397 -16.42 11.41 -1.35
C ILE A 397 -16.30 10.65 -0.03
N GLY A 398 -17.43 10.47 0.66
CA GLY A 398 -17.54 9.67 1.87
C GLY A 398 -17.50 10.50 3.16
N SER A 399 -18.39 10.18 4.08
CA SER A 399 -18.44 10.70 5.46
C SER A 399 -17.33 10.16 6.36
N GLY A 400 -16.60 9.14 5.88
CA GLY A 400 -15.61 8.39 6.65
C GLY A 400 -16.20 7.53 7.76
N THR A 401 -17.43 7.04 7.58
CA THR A 401 -18.06 5.97 8.38
C THR A 401 -18.05 4.68 7.55
N GLU A 402 -17.67 3.53 8.12
CA GLU A 402 -17.68 2.23 7.42
C GLU A 402 -19.12 1.78 7.16
N GLU A 403 -19.65 2.08 5.98
CA GLU A 403 -21.04 1.86 5.59
C GLU A 403 -21.21 1.62 4.08
N ASN A 404 -22.26 0.90 3.71
CA ASN A 404 -22.71 0.67 2.34
C ASN A 404 -23.64 1.82 1.82
N ARG A 405 -23.61 3.03 2.40
CA ARG A 405 -24.63 4.09 2.19
C ARG A 405 -24.46 4.90 0.88
N ASN A 406 -25.44 4.80 -0.01
CA ASN A 406 -25.56 5.64 -1.22
C ASN A 406 -26.14 7.03 -0.88
N SER A 407 -25.82 8.06 -1.66
CA SER A 407 -26.37 9.43 -1.47
C SER A 407 -26.22 10.31 -2.71
N SER A 408 -27.04 11.38 -2.82
CA SER A 408 -26.82 12.45 -3.81
C SER A 408 -25.63 13.33 -3.45
N GLU A 409 -25.43 13.62 -2.16
CA GLU A 409 -24.35 14.48 -1.70
C GLU A 409 -23.11 13.62 -1.37
N PRO A 410 -21.97 13.77 -2.07
CA PRO A 410 -20.86 12.81 -2.01
C PRO A 410 -20.25 12.65 -0.61
N MET A 411 -20.16 13.74 0.17
CA MET A 411 -19.65 13.72 1.55
C MET A 411 -20.63 13.10 2.57
N THR A 412 -21.87 12.82 2.18
CA THR A 412 -22.87 12.11 3.02
C THR A 412 -23.00 10.63 2.68
N ALA A 413 -22.31 10.17 1.63
CA ALA A 413 -22.19 8.75 1.35
C ALA A 413 -21.42 8.03 2.46
N GLY A 414 -21.68 6.74 2.58
CA GLY A 414 -20.85 5.78 3.30
C GLY A 414 -20.12 4.92 2.28
N LEU A 415 -18.85 4.67 2.57
CA LEU A 415 -18.01 3.68 1.88
C LEU A 415 -17.53 2.68 2.95
N ALA A 416 -17.11 1.50 2.54
CA ALA A 416 -16.55 0.49 3.42
C ALA A 416 -15.34 -0.16 2.74
N GLY A 417 -14.15 0.25 3.17
CA GLY A 417 -12.88 -0.19 2.64
C GLY A 417 -12.76 -0.04 1.13
N PRO A 418 -12.86 1.18 0.56
CA PRO A 418 -12.62 1.38 -0.86
C PRO A 418 -11.15 1.07 -1.19
N ARG A 419 -10.89 0.18 -2.16
CA ARG A 419 -9.53 -0.30 -2.52
C ARG A 419 -9.20 -0.28 -4.02
N GLY A 420 -10.16 0.05 -4.87
CA GLY A 420 -9.92 0.23 -6.31
C GLY A 420 -10.75 1.37 -6.85
N ILE A 421 -10.17 2.18 -7.74
CA ILE A 421 -10.84 3.30 -8.39
C ILE A 421 -10.44 3.40 -9.87
N CYS A 422 -11.43 3.51 -10.75
CA CYS A 422 -11.13 3.81 -12.16
C CYS A 422 -12.20 4.71 -12.79
N ASN A 423 -11.79 5.56 -13.72
CA ASN A 423 -12.72 6.29 -14.58
C ASN A 423 -13.49 5.33 -15.50
N GLY A 424 -14.60 5.81 -16.06
CA GLY A 424 -15.28 5.19 -17.18
C GLY A 424 -16.45 6.04 -17.67
N ILE A 425 -17.35 5.42 -18.43
CA ILE A 425 -18.53 6.09 -19.00
C ILE A 425 -19.78 5.25 -18.69
N MET A 426 -20.82 5.92 -18.18
CA MET A 426 -22.15 5.34 -17.97
C MET A 426 -23.22 6.32 -18.45
N ASN A 427 -24.24 5.82 -19.15
CA ASN A 427 -25.33 6.64 -19.74
C ASN A 427 -24.86 7.81 -20.64
N GLY A 428 -23.64 7.76 -21.16
CA GLY A 428 -23.02 8.81 -21.98
C GLY A 428 -22.28 9.91 -21.20
N GLY A 429 -22.31 9.88 -19.87
CA GLY A 429 -21.54 10.79 -19.01
C GLY A 429 -20.30 10.13 -18.39
N PRO A 430 -19.28 10.90 -18.01
CA PRO A 430 -18.10 10.39 -17.31
C PRO A 430 -18.43 10.04 -15.85
N VAL A 431 -17.88 8.92 -15.39
CA VAL A 431 -18.10 8.40 -14.03
C VAL A 431 -16.81 7.88 -13.43
N LEU A 432 -16.74 7.88 -12.09
CA LEU A 432 -15.79 7.12 -11.31
C LEU A 432 -16.46 5.83 -10.84
N PHE A 433 -15.82 4.69 -11.05
CA PHE A 433 -16.17 3.44 -10.40
C PHE A 433 -15.31 3.25 -9.15
N ILE A 434 -15.88 2.68 -8.09
CA ILE A 434 -15.19 2.38 -6.84
C ILE A 434 -15.43 0.91 -6.47
N ALA A 435 -14.36 0.14 -6.25
CA ALA A 435 -14.41 -1.16 -5.61
C ALA A 435 -14.42 -0.96 -4.09
N ASP A 436 -15.60 -1.14 -3.48
CA ASP A 436 -15.86 -0.92 -2.07
C ASP A 436 -15.80 -2.27 -1.36
N SER A 437 -14.59 -2.67 -0.99
CA SER A 437 -14.23 -4.07 -0.73
C SER A 437 -14.92 -4.63 0.51
N ASP A 438 -14.97 -3.84 1.59
CA ASP A 438 -15.51 -4.29 2.86
C ASP A 438 -17.06 -4.33 2.88
N SER A 439 -17.75 -3.56 2.02
CA SER A 439 -19.19 -3.78 1.70
C SER A 439 -19.41 -4.88 0.64
N SER A 440 -18.35 -5.27 -0.07
CA SER A 440 -18.39 -6.14 -1.25
C SER A 440 -19.36 -5.66 -2.33
N THR A 441 -19.24 -4.37 -2.67
CA THR A 441 -19.98 -3.72 -3.76
C THR A 441 -19.05 -3.06 -4.77
N ILE A 442 -19.58 -2.81 -5.97
CA ILE A 442 -19.05 -1.75 -6.84
C ILE A 442 -19.99 -0.56 -6.75
N ARG A 443 -19.43 0.63 -6.50
CA ARG A 443 -20.12 1.93 -6.56
C ARG A 443 -19.87 2.59 -7.90
N VAL A 444 -20.75 3.50 -8.27
CA VAL A 444 -20.54 4.45 -9.35
C VAL A 444 -20.83 5.86 -8.84
N VAL A 445 -19.98 6.82 -9.23
CA VAL A 445 -20.09 8.23 -8.88
C VAL A 445 -20.09 9.05 -10.16
N THR A 446 -21.12 9.86 -10.38
CA THR A 446 -21.19 10.77 -11.53
C THR A 446 -20.23 11.93 -11.35
N LEU A 447 -19.29 12.11 -12.29
CA LEU A 447 -18.26 13.14 -12.17
C LEU A 447 -18.78 14.57 -12.38
N GLN A 448 -20.05 14.74 -12.76
CA GLN A 448 -20.68 16.05 -12.91
C GLN A 448 -21.10 16.70 -11.58
N ASP A 449 -21.57 15.90 -10.62
CA ASP A 449 -22.29 16.36 -9.41
C ASP A 449 -21.95 15.56 -8.13
N GLY A 450 -21.31 14.40 -8.24
CA GLY A 450 -20.88 13.58 -7.11
C GLY A 450 -21.92 12.59 -6.57
N HIS A 451 -23.04 12.34 -7.27
CA HIS A 451 -24.04 11.36 -6.82
C HIS A 451 -23.45 9.94 -6.74
N VAL A 452 -23.48 9.33 -5.55
CA VAL A 452 -22.92 8.00 -5.24
C VAL A 452 -24.03 6.95 -5.24
N ALA A 453 -23.97 6.00 -6.18
CA ALA A 453 -24.94 4.92 -6.34
C ALA A 453 -24.29 3.52 -6.31
N ASN A 454 -25.09 2.49 -6.01
CA ASN A 454 -24.69 1.10 -6.18
C ASN A 454 -24.77 0.72 -7.66
N LEU A 455 -23.68 0.14 -8.19
CA LEU A 455 -23.69 -0.52 -9.49
C LEU A 455 -24.12 -1.99 -9.33
N VAL A 456 -23.39 -2.75 -8.50
CA VAL A 456 -23.62 -4.17 -8.23
C VAL A 456 -23.13 -4.59 -6.83
N GLY A 457 -23.61 -5.73 -6.34
CA GLY A 457 -23.14 -6.35 -5.08
C GLY A 457 -23.93 -5.92 -3.84
N GLY A 458 -23.49 -6.41 -2.67
CA GLY A 458 -24.05 -6.05 -1.35
C GLY A 458 -25.57 -6.24 -1.22
N ASN A 459 -26.22 -5.42 -0.39
CA ASN A 459 -27.68 -5.30 -0.34
C ASN A 459 -28.10 -3.82 -0.20
N GLY A 460 -29.41 -3.56 -0.05
CA GLY A 460 -29.96 -2.21 0.16
C GLY A 460 -29.91 -1.70 1.61
N ASP A 461 -29.25 -2.40 2.53
CA ASP A 461 -29.04 -1.96 3.91
C ASP A 461 -27.67 -1.28 4.02
N PRO A 462 -27.59 0.01 4.39
CA PRO A 462 -26.32 0.72 4.50
C PRO A 462 -25.41 0.17 5.63
N THR A 463 -25.97 -0.58 6.59
CA THR A 463 -25.22 -1.14 7.74
C THR A 463 -24.74 -2.59 7.54
N ASN A 464 -25.24 -3.29 6.51
CA ASN A 464 -24.93 -4.71 6.30
C ASN A 464 -23.70 -4.93 5.40
N LEU A 465 -22.51 -4.89 6.01
CA LEU A 465 -21.23 -5.20 5.36
C LEU A 465 -20.98 -6.72 5.15
N SER A 466 -21.92 -7.57 5.57
CA SER A 466 -21.85 -9.04 5.41
C SER A 466 -22.62 -9.56 4.19
N ALA A 467 -23.07 -8.68 3.29
CA ALA A 467 -23.89 -9.02 2.12
C ALA A 467 -23.09 -9.56 0.91
N PHE A 468 -22.00 -10.30 1.17
CA PHE A 468 -21.08 -10.86 0.18
C PHE A 468 -21.49 -12.25 -0.35
N GLY A 469 -20.74 -12.77 -1.33
CA GLY A 469 -20.89 -14.13 -1.89
C GLY A 469 -20.43 -14.20 -3.34
N ASP A 470 -20.78 -15.28 -4.07
CA ASP A 470 -20.45 -15.46 -5.49
C ASP A 470 -21.71 -15.72 -6.32
N LEU A 471 -22.30 -14.67 -6.88
CA LEU A 471 -23.47 -14.75 -7.76
C LEU A 471 -23.36 -13.74 -8.90
N ASP A 472 -23.80 -14.15 -10.09
CA ASP A 472 -23.90 -13.29 -11.27
C ASP A 472 -25.34 -12.73 -11.37
N GLY A 473 -25.50 -11.49 -11.83
CA GLY A 473 -26.77 -10.76 -11.76
C GLY A 473 -26.62 -9.24 -11.90
N SER A 474 -27.69 -8.49 -11.69
CA SER A 474 -27.68 -7.02 -11.70
C SER A 474 -27.99 -6.41 -10.33
N GLY A 475 -27.42 -5.24 -10.03
CA GLY A 475 -27.54 -4.57 -8.73
C GLY A 475 -27.23 -5.51 -7.55
N HIS A 476 -28.08 -5.47 -6.53
CA HIS A 476 -28.01 -6.34 -5.34
C HIS A 476 -28.29 -7.83 -5.60
N ASN A 477 -28.65 -8.26 -6.82
CA ASN A 477 -28.75 -9.70 -7.13
C ASN A 477 -27.37 -10.31 -7.43
N ALA A 478 -26.42 -9.51 -7.93
CA ALA A 478 -25.02 -9.92 -7.99
C ALA A 478 -24.43 -10.06 -6.58
N LYS A 479 -23.44 -10.94 -6.43
CA LYS A 479 -22.62 -11.04 -5.22
C LYS A 479 -21.14 -11.13 -5.61
N LEU A 480 -20.35 -10.38 -4.85
CA LEU A 480 -18.89 -10.29 -4.88
C LEU A 480 -18.37 -10.61 -3.47
N GLN A 481 -17.06 -10.85 -3.34
CA GLN A 481 -16.40 -11.06 -2.05
C GLN A 481 -15.05 -10.33 -2.06
N HIS A 482 -15.00 -9.21 -1.32
CA HIS A 482 -13.83 -8.33 -1.19
C HIS A 482 -13.19 -7.92 -2.55
N PRO A 483 -13.95 -7.35 -3.51
CA PRO A 483 -13.40 -6.94 -4.80
C PRO A 483 -12.36 -5.83 -4.62
N VAL A 484 -11.23 -5.89 -5.35
CA VAL A 484 -10.13 -4.92 -5.22
C VAL A 484 -9.88 -4.17 -6.52
N GLY A 485 -9.21 -4.78 -7.50
CA GLY A 485 -8.85 -4.11 -8.75
C GLY A 485 -10.04 -3.96 -9.70
N ILE A 486 -10.19 -2.78 -10.31
CA ILE A 486 -11.20 -2.50 -11.34
C ILE A 486 -10.61 -1.71 -12.50
N VAL A 487 -11.05 -2.01 -13.74
CA VAL A 487 -10.64 -1.24 -14.92
C VAL A 487 -11.71 -1.23 -16.00
N PHE A 488 -11.94 -0.07 -16.62
CA PHE A 488 -12.97 0.13 -17.64
C PHE A 488 -12.42 0.01 -19.07
N HIS A 489 -12.91 -0.98 -19.81
CA HIS A 489 -12.61 -1.14 -21.24
C HIS A 489 -13.60 -0.34 -22.09
N TYR A 490 -13.22 0.89 -22.42
CA TYR A 490 -14.02 1.84 -23.20
C TYR A 490 -14.62 1.25 -24.50
N PRO A 491 -13.88 0.51 -25.36
CA PRO A 491 -14.42 0.03 -26.65
C PRO A 491 -15.61 -0.94 -26.53
N SER A 492 -15.61 -1.84 -25.53
CA SER A 492 -16.77 -2.73 -25.30
C SER A 492 -17.80 -2.13 -24.34
N SER A 493 -17.43 -1.09 -23.59
CA SER A 493 -18.20 -0.51 -22.49
C SER A 493 -18.41 -1.49 -21.32
N GLN A 494 -17.34 -2.19 -20.93
CA GLN A 494 -17.35 -3.18 -19.85
C GLN A 494 -16.33 -2.81 -18.75
N LEU A 495 -16.78 -2.87 -17.50
CA LEU A 495 -15.93 -2.77 -16.32
C LEU A 495 -15.48 -4.17 -15.92
N TYR A 496 -14.17 -4.43 -15.94
CA TYR A 496 -13.59 -5.65 -15.37
C TYR A 496 -13.30 -5.44 -13.88
N ILE A 497 -13.54 -6.49 -13.09
CA ILE A 497 -13.46 -6.50 -11.62
C ILE A 497 -12.66 -7.73 -11.20
N THR A 498 -11.67 -7.57 -10.33
CA THR A 498 -11.12 -8.70 -9.58
C THR A 498 -12.01 -8.97 -8.39
N ASP A 499 -12.61 -10.16 -8.37
CA ASP A 499 -13.50 -10.61 -7.32
C ASP A 499 -12.67 -11.46 -6.36
N THR A 500 -11.82 -10.76 -5.61
CA THR A 500 -10.57 -11.23 -5.00
C THR A 500 -10.75 -12.54 -4.22
N PHE A 501 -11.67 -12.55 -3.25
CA PHE A 501 -11.90 -13.70 -2.37
C PHE A 501 -12.80 -14.77 -3.00
N ASN A 502 -13.50 -14.45 -4.09
CA ASN A 502 -14.09 -15.48 -4.96
C ASN A 502 -13.05 -16.06 -5.95
N ASN A 503 -11.83 -15.54 -5.98
CA ASN A 503 -10.70 -15.98 -6.81
C ASN A 503 -11.02 -15.95 -8.32
N LYS A 504 -11.75 -14.90 -8.74
CA LYS A 504 -12.33 -14.73 -10.08
C LYS A 504 -12.01 -13.35 -10.68
N ILE A 505 -12.17 -13.27 -12.00
CA ILE A 505 -12.49 -12.01 -12.68
C ILE A 505 -14.01 -12.02 -12.93
N LYS A 506 -14.68 -10.90 -12.64
CA LYS A 506 -16.05 -10.62 -13.12
C LYS A 506 -16.03 -9.40 -14.03
N ARG A 507 -17.12 -9.19 -14.76
CA ARG A 507 -17.34 -7.98 -15.57
C ARG A 507 -18.78 -7.48 -15.48
N VAL A 508 -18.94 -6.16 -15.48
CA VAL A 508 -20.24 -5.49 -15.65
C VAL A 508 -20.31 -4.88 -17.05
N ASP A 509 -21.34 -5.25 -17.79
CA ASP A 509 -21.66 -4.65 -19.08
C ASP A 509 -22.54 -3.41 -18.89
N MET A 510 -22.08 -2.22 -19.31
CA MET A 510 -22.77 -0.95 -19.02
C MET A 510 -24.04 -0.70 -19.85
N LYS A 511 -24.37 -1.58 -20.80
CA LYS A 511 -25.60 -1.49 -21.60
C LYS A 511 -26.73 -2.30 -20.97
N THR A 512 -26.39 -3.31 -20.15
CA THR A 512 -27.33 -4.24 -19.51
C THR A 512 -27.29 -4.21 -17.97
N LEU A 513 -26.26 -3.61 -17.39
CA LEU A 513 -25.94 -3.59 -15.94
C LEU A 513 -25.86 -4.99 -15.31
N MET A 514 -25.51 -5.99 -16.11
CA MET A 514 -25.31 -7.37 -15.68
C MET A 514 -23.85 -7.62 -15.30
N CYS A 515 -23.61 -7.97 -14.03
CA CYS A 515 -22.37 -8.59 -13.58
C CYS A 515 -22.36 -10.08 -13.97
N SER A 516 -21.26 -10.53 -14.56
CA SER A 516 -21.04 -11.92 -14.96
C SER A 516 -19.60 -12.36 -14.70
N SER A 517 -19.41 -13.64 -14.36
CA SER A 517 -18.10 -14.28 -14.22
C SER A 517 -17.39 -14.33 -15.58
N TYR A 518 -16.18 -13.75 -15.67
CA TYR A 518 -15.39 -13.73 -16.90
C TYR A 518 -14.41 -14.91 -16.92
N PHE A 519 -14.80 -15.97 -17.64
CA PHE A 519 -14.03 -17.20 -17.71
C PHE A 519 -12.92 -17.11 -18.76
N VAL A 520 -11.68 -16.89 -18.29
CA VAL A 520 -10.47 -16.91 -19.13
C VAL A 520 -9.99 -18.35 -19.34
N THR A 521 -9.49 -18.65 -20.54
CA THR A 521 -8.87 -19.94 -20.89
C THR A 521 -7.36 -19.92 -20.64
N ASP A 522 -6.90 -20.88 -19.84
CA ASP A 522 -5.49 -21.29 -19.71
C ASP A 522 -5.20 -22.40 -20.74
N THR A 523 -4.35 -22.10 -21.71
CA THR A 523 -4.04 -22.98 -22.85
C THR A 523 -2.93 -24.00 -22.54
N ASP A 524 -2.04 -23.69 -21.59
CA ASP A 524 -0.85 -24.49 -21.26
C ASP A 524 -1.09 -25.49 -20.12
N ARG A 525 -2.14 -25.29 -19.31
CA ARG A 525 -2.46 -26.16 -18.18
C ARG A 525 -2.81 -27.59 -18.63
N LYS A 526 -1.86 -28.51 -18.44
CA LYS A 526 -2.04 -29.96 -18.66
C LYS A 526 -3.27 -30.49 -17.92
N LYS A 527 -4.36 -30.76 -18.66
CA LYS A 527 -5.62 -31.30 -18.11
C LYS A 527 -5.39 -32.55 -17.28
N GLN A 528 -5.85 -32.53 -16.03
CA GLN A 528 -6.20 -33.77 -15.34
C GLN A 528 -7.58 -34.26 -15.84
N ARG A 529 -7.87 -35.56 -15.68
CA ARG A 529 -9.07 -36.19 -16.24
C ARG A 529 -10.34 -35.69 -15.55
N GLY A 530 -11.00 -34.71 -16.16
CA GLY A 530 -12.23 -34.09 -15.67
C GLY A 530 -12.12 -32.58 -15.40
N GLU A 531 -10.92 -31.99 -15.51
CA GLU A 531 -10.76 -30.54 -15.34
C GLU A 531 -11.08 -29.72 -16.61
N THR A 532 -11.56 -28.50 -16.39
CA THR A 532 -11.68 -27.42 -17.37
C THR A 532 -10.33 -26.73 -17.63
N ASN A 533 -10.21 -26.10 -18.79
CA ASN A 533 -9.11 -25.15 -19.09
C ASN A 533 -9.40 -23.72 -18.57
N SER A 534 -10.35 -23.55 -17.66
CA SER A 534 -10.57 -22.25 -17.01
C SER A 534 -9.34 -21.90 -16.17
N ALA A 535 -8.80 -20.71 -16.36
CA ALA A 535 -7.76 -20.16 -15.52
C ALA A 535 -8.18 -20.21 -14.04
N LYS A 536 -7.24 -20.55 -13.16
CA LYS A 536 -7.40 -20.42 -11.70
C LYS A 536 -6.55 -19.26 -11.23
N PHE A 537 -7.13 -18.40 -10.39
CA PHE A 537 -6.45 -17.30 -9.71
C PHE A 537 -6.37 -17.62 -8.20
N ASN A 538 -5.55 -16.88 -7.46
CA ASN A 538 -5.45 -16.96 -6.00
C ASN A 538 -5.21 -15.55 -5.48
N GLU A 539 -6.28 -14.91 -4.98
CA GLU A 539 -6.36 -13.47 -4.73
C GLU A 539 -5.89 -12.62 -5.93
N PRO A 540 -6.66 -12.56 -7.03
CA PRO A 540 -6.44 -11.58 -8.08
C PRO A 540 -6.64 -10.16 -7.49
N TYR A 541 -5.60 -9.33 -7.48
CA TYR A 541 -5.55 -8.02 -6.80
C TYR A 541 -5.69 -6.86 -7.78
N GLY A 542 -4.65 -6.05 -8.00
CA GLY A 542 -4.65 -4.95 -8.95
C GLY A 542 -4.69 -5.39 -10.40
N ILE A 543 -5.24 -4.53 -11.26
CA ILE A 543 -5.55 -4.84 -12.65
C ILE A 543 -5.38 -3.60 -13.53
N ALA A 544 -4.79 -3.78 -14.71
CA ALA A 544 -4.58 -2.70 -15.68
C ALA A 544 -4.96 -3.15 -17.08
N LEU A 545 -5.27 -2.18 -17.94
CA LEU A 545 -5.65 -2.37 -19.33
C LEU A 545 -4.66 -1.62 -20.22
N PHE A 546 -4.15 -2.29 -21.26
CA PHE A 546 -3.39 -1.66 -22.33
C PHE A 546 -3.83 -2.27 -23.67
N GLU A 547 -4.28 -1.42 -24.59
CA GLU A 547 -4.97 -1.83 -25.83
C GLU A 547 -6.10 -2.85 -25.57
N HIS A 548 -5.89 -4.11 -25.94
CA HIS A 548 -6.81 -5.25 -25.81
C HIS A 548 -6.29 -6.30 -24.80
N TYR A 549 -5.26 -5.94 -24.01
CA TYR A 549 -4.62 -6.79 -23.02
C TYR A 549 -4.95 -6.33 -21.59
N LEU A 550 -5.41 -7.28 -20.78
CA LEU A 550 -5.74 -7.09 -19.38
C LEU A 550 -4.62 -7.71 -18.52
N TYR A 551 -3.82 -6.86 -17.89
CA TYR A 551 -2.73 -7.25 -17.00
C TYR A 551 -3.25 -7.36 -15.57
N LEU A 552 -2.91 -8.46 -14.89
CA LEU A 552 -3.49 -8.82 -13.59
C LEU A 552 -2.41 -9.29 -12.61
N ALA A 553 -2.42 -8.73 -11.41
CA ALA A 553 -1.65 -9.23 -10.27
C ALA A 553 -2.36 -10.44 -9.63
N ASP A 554 -1.83 -11.64 -9.83
CA ASP A 554 -2.33 -12.89 -9.23
C ASP A 554 -1.57 -13.17 -7.92
N LYS A 555 -1.91 -12.39 -6.90
CA LYS A 555 -1.09 -12.06 -5.72
C LYS A 555 -0.51 -13.28 -5.03
N ASN A 556 -1.34 -14.20 -4.55
CA ASN A 556 -0.87 -15.35 -3.76
C ASN A 556 -0.13 -16.39 -4.62
N ASN A 557 -0.31 -16.37 -5.94
CA ASN A 557 0.50 -17.17 -6.88
C ASN A 557 1.84 -16.48 -7.22
N SER A 558 2.05 -15.23 -6.79
CA SER A 558 3.24 -14.40 -7.07
C SER A 558 3.54 -14.26 -8.57
N HIS A 559 2.51 -14.03 -9.38
CA HIS A 559 2.61 -13.92 -10.84
C HIS A 559 1.83 -12.72 -11.38
N ILE A 560 2.33 -12.13 -12.47
CA ILE A 560 1.52 -11.27 -13.36
C ILE A 560 0.97 -12.13 -14.50
N LYS A 561 -0.32 -11.98 -14.79
CA LYS A 561 -1.00 -12.63 -15.92
C LYS A 561 -1.43 -11.57 -16.93
N CYS A 562 -1.02 -11.75 -18.19
CA CYS A 562 -1.59 -11.02 -19.32
C CYS A 562 -2.75 -11.84 -19.89
N ILE A 563 -3.87 -11.18 -20.16
CA ILE A 563 -5.09 -11.81 -20.71
C ILE A 563 -5.49 -11.06 -21.98
N ASP A 564 -5.57 -11.79 -23.08
CA ASP A 564 -6.12 -11.33 -24.35
C ASP A 564 -7.65 -11.24 -24.25
N LEU A 565 -8.21 -10.04 -24.44
CA LEU A 565 -9.65 -9.80 -24.33
C LEU A 565 -10.45 -10.27 -25.56
N ASP A 566 -9.83 -10.33 -26.73
CA ASP A 566 -10.47 -10.74 -27.99
C ASP A 566 -10.61 -12.27 -28.07
N HIS A 567 -9.58 -12.99 -27.60
CA HIS A 567 -9.55 -14.46 -27.57
C HIS A 567 -10.00 -15.04 -26.21
N GLY A 568 -10.00 -14.26 -25.13
CA GLY A 568 -10.36 -14.72 -23.79
C GLY A 568 -9.34 -15.71 -23.21
N THR A 569 -8.05 -15.53 -23.53
CA THR A 569 -6.95 -16.46 -23.18
C THR A 569 -5.84 -15.79 -22.40
N ILE A 570 -5.19 -16.51 -21.48
CA ILE A 570 -3.93 -16.05 -20.89
C ILE A 570 -2.84 -16.07 -21.97
N ILE A 571 -2.16 -14.94 -22.19
CA ILE A 571 -0.92 -14.88 -22.95
C ILE A 571 0.26 -15.11 -22.00
N ARG A 572 1.08 -16.10 -22.33
CA ARG A 572 2.24 -16.49 -21.53
C ARG A 572 3.49 -15.69 -21.89
N HIS A 573 3.52 -14.44 -21.46
CA HIS A 573 4.79 -13.74 -21.25
C HIS A 573 5.57 -14.45 -20.14
N ARG A 574 6.89 -14.57 -20.31
CA ARG A 574 7.77 -14.98 -19.20
C ARG A 574 8.14 -13.74 -18.40
N PHE A 575 7.23 -13.31 -17.54
CA PHE A 575 7.55 -12.46 -16.38
C PHE A 575 8.38 -13.27 -15.37
N ASP A 576 9.55 -13.75 -15.81
CA ASP A 576 10.47 -14.54 -15.01
C ASP A 576 11.33 -13.61 -14.15
N MET A 577 10.67 -12.98 -13.18
CA MET A 577 11.30 -12.18 -12.12
C MET A 577 12.26 -13.01 -11.24
N SER A 578 12.39 -14.32 -11.48
CA SER A 578 13.37 -15.21 -10.83
C SER A 578 14.63 -15.44 -11.67
N GLY A 579 14.68 -14.87 -12.90
CA GLY A 579 15.86 -14.88 -13.77
C GLY A 579 17.10 -14.36 -13.05
N THR A 580 18.17 -15.14 -13.08
CA THR A 580 19.40 -14.85 -12.33
C THR A 580 20.04 -13.53 -12.75
N LEU A 581 20.34 -12.69 -11.75
CA LEU A 581 21.30 -11.58 -11.84
C LEU A 581 22.72 -12.15 -12.06
N ASN A 582 22.98 -12.63 -13.28
CA ASN A 582 24.25 -13.23 -13.71
C ASN A 582 24.59 -12.74 -15.13
N GLU A 583 24.95 -11.47 -15.22
CA GLU A 583 25.88 -10.99 -16.26
C GLU A 583 26.61 -9.77 -15.70
N GLU A 584 27.93 -9.90 -15.48
CA GLU A 584 28.82 -8.76 -15.25
C GLU A 584 28.89 -7.97 -16.57
N ARG A 585 27.91 -7.08 -16.82
CA ARG A 585 27.94 -6.20 -17.98
C ARG A 585 28.95 -5.09 -17.75
N SER A 586 30.17 -5.33 -18.22
CA SER A 586 31.18 -4.29 -18.44
C SER A 586 30.66 -3.29 -19.48
N PHE A 587 30.00 -2.23 -19.01
CA PHE A 587 29.53 -1.14 -19.87
C PHE A 587 30.73 -0.39 -20.46
N GLY A 588 30.86 -0.39 -21.79
CA GLY A 588 31.79 0.49 -22.49
C GLY A 588 31.31 1.94 -22.39
N SER A 589 32.05 2.78 -21.66
CA SER A 589 31.65 4.13 -21.25
C SER A 589 31.88 5.22 -22.30
N LYS A 590 30.86 6.07 -22.58
CA LYS A 590 30.99 7.40 -23.22
C LYS A 590 29.89 8.38 -22.74
N GLN A 591 30.17 9.70 -22.83
CA GLN A 591 29.36 10.86 -22.37
C GLN A 591 29.42 12.01 -23.42
N ALA A 592 28.73 13.17 -23.35
CA ALA A 592 27.96 13.88 -22.30
C ALA A 592 26.62 14.47 -22.88
N TYR A 593 25.98 15.63 -22.61
CA TYR A 593 26.16 16.86 -21.79
C TYR A 593 24.77 17.37 -21.23
N LEU A 594 24.72 18.53 -20.56
CA LEU A 594 23.53 19.19 -19.96
C LEU A 594 23.45 20.68 -20.37
N SER A 595 22.28 21.33 -20.26
CA SER A 595 22.14 22.80 -20.22
C SER A 595 20.89 23.25 -19.44
N ILE A 596 20.92 24.49 -18.92
CA ILE A 596 19.90 25.08 -18.02
C ILE A 596 19.47 26.46 -18.56
N LEU A 597 18.25 26.88 -18.24
CA LEU A 597 17.62 28.10 -18.72
C LEU A 597 17.08 28.95 -17.55
N LEU A 598 17.28 30.26 -17.59
CA LEU A 598 16.85 31.22 -16.56
C LEU A 598 16.06 32.37 -17.20
N ALA A 599 15.06 32.89 -16.48
CA ALA A 599 14.21 33.99 -16.94
C ALA A 599 14.81 35.37 -16.60
N ASP A 600 14.33 36.43 -17.25
CA ASP A 600 14.88 37.80 -17.15
C ASP A 600 14.91 38.41 -15.73
N ALA A 601 14.18 37.83 -14.77
CA ALA A 601 14.11 38.24 -13.37
C ALA A 601 14.97 37.37 -12.40
N VAL A 602 15.87 36.52 -12.93
CA VAL A 602 16.68 35.58 -12.15
C VAL A 602 18.16 35.75 -12.48
N GLN A 603 19.00 35.91 -11.46
CA GLN A 603 20.45 36.11 -11.62
C GLN A 603 21.24 34.89 -11.14
N LEU A 604 22.35 34.61 -11.85
CA LEU A 604 23.33 33.59 -11.49
C LEU A 604 24.59 34.28 -10.94
N ARG A 605 25.06 33.85 -9.77
CA ARG A 605 26.24 34.42 -9.12
C ARG A 605 27.27 33.35 -8.76
N GLU A 606 28.55 33.67 -8.98
CA GLU A 606 29.67 32.84 -8.58
C GLU A 606 29.77 32.76 -7.04
N GLY A 607 29.79 31.54 -6.50
CA GLY A 607 29.99 31.25 -5.09
C GLY A 607 31.47 31.10 -4.73
N ASN A 608 31.75 30.29 -3.71
CA ASN A 608 33.12 29.86 -3.43
C ASN A 608 33.33 28.44 -3.98
N ALA A 609 34.52 28.17 -4.51
CA ALA A 609 35.01 26.84 -4.87
C ALA A 609 34.04 26.00 -5.74
N GLY A 610 33.75 26.47 -6.97
CA GLY A 610 33.01 25.69 -7.97
C GLY A 610 31.47 25.71 -7.84
N THR A 611 30.94 26.32 -6.78
CA THR A 611 29.49 26.45 -6.56
C THR A 611 28.90 27.69 -7.24
N TRP A 612 27.66 27.58 -7.68
CA TRP A 612 26.85 28.69 -8.22
C TRP A 612 25.61 28.92 -7.35
N ILE A 613 25.18 30.17 -7.26
CA ILE A 613 24.00 30.61 -6.51
C ILE A 613 22.98 31.22 -7.48
N ILE A 614 21.71 30.91 -7.29
CA ILE A 614 20.59 31.45 -8.08
C ILE A 614 19.72 32.34 -7.17
N GLU A 615 19.44 33.57 -7.59
CA GLU A 615 18.77 34.63 -6.81
C GLU A 615 17.69 35.35 -7.65
N ASP A 616 16.64 35.89 -7.02
CA ASP A 616 15.56 36.67 -7.67
C ASP A 616 15.78 38.20 -7.59
N GLU A 617 14.86 38.99 -8.18
CA GLU A 617 14.90 40.46 -8.21
C GLU A 617 14.89 41.13 -6.82
N ASP A 618 14.35 40.48 -5.78
CA ASP A 618 14.35 40.98 -4.39
C ASP A 618 15.58 40.50 -3.59
N GLY A 619 16.45 39.67 -4.19
CA GLY A 619 17.67 39.16 -3.58
C GLY A 619 17.47 37.94 -2.68
N PHE A 620 16.40 37.16 -2.89
CA PHE A 620 16.15 35.93 -2.15
C PHE A 620 16.90 34.74 -2.77
N LYS A 621 17.57 33.93 -1.94
CA LYS A 621 18.33 32.76 -2.42
C LYS A 621 17.36 31.63 -2.83
N ILE A 622 17.44 31.20 -4.07
CA ILE A 622 16.60 30.15 -4.65
C ILE A 622 17.22 28.75 -4.44
N CYS A 623 18.50 28.56 -4.79
CA CYS A 623 19.21 27.29 -4.60
C CYS A 623 20.75 27.41 -4.66
N ASP A 624 21.42 26.29 -4.36
CA ASP A 624 22.83 25.96 -4.62
C ASP A 624 22.97 24.48 -5.03
N GLY A 625 24.04 24.11 -5.74
CA GLY A 625 24.27 22.72 -6.17
C GLY A 625 25.54 22.48 -6.99
N GLU A 626 25.91 21.20 -7.11
CA GLU A 626 26.99 20.65 -7.95
C GLU A 626 26.39 19.63 -8.95
N LEU A 627 27.09 19.29 -10.05
CA LEU A 627 26.49 18.55 -11.18
C LEU A 627 27.45 17.58 -11.92
N THR A 628 26.98 16.35 -12.14
CA THR A 628 27.60 15.28 -12.98
C THR A 628 26.52 14.35 -13.53
N HIS A 629 26.62 13.84 -14.77
CA HIS A 629 25.53 13.11 -15.46
C HIS A 629 26.00 12.19 -16.63
N HIS A 630 25.02 11.72 -17.45
CA HIS A 630 25.05 11.38 -18.89
C HIS A 630 25.04 9.88 -19.28
N ALA A 631 24.60 9.49 -20.49
CA ALA A 631 24.12 10.23 -21.69
C ALA A 631 22.82 9.57 -22.27
N SER A 632 22.22 9.85 -23.43
CA SER A 632 22.49 10.64 -24.67
C SER A 632 21.13 10.86 -25.41
N ASP A 633 20.93 11.58 -26.51
CA ASP A 633 21.77 12.35 -27.44
C ASP A 633 20.94 13.51 -28.06
N GLN A 634 21.59 14.50 -28.69
CA GLN A 634 21.08 15.82 -29.14
C GLN A 634 20.49 16.70 -28.01
N ILE A 635 20.76 18.00 -28.08
CA ILE A 635 20.26 19.00 -27.13
C ILE A 635 19.67 20.17 -27.92
N LEU A 636 18.36 20.40 -27.76
CA LEU A 636 17.68 21.60 -28.22
C LEU A 636 17.50 22.56 -27.01
N LEU A 637 17.65 23.86 -27.24
CA LEU A 637 17.49 24.89 -26.22
C LEU A 637 16.62 26.03 -26.76
N ASP A 638 15.31 25.96 -26.50
CA ASP A 638 14.39 27.04 -26.78
C ASP A 638 14.33 28.02 -25.59
N TYR A 639 14.76 29.26 -25.81
CA TYR A 639 14.53 30.39 -24.88
C TYR A 639 13.81 31.53 -25.58
N ILE A 640 12.81 32.09 -24.89
CA ILE A 640 11.96 33.18 -25.38
C ILE A 640 11.99 34.35 -24.37
N PRO A 641 13.06 35.18 -24.36
CA PRO A 641 13.00 36.51 -23.79
C PRO A 641 12.32 37.46 -24.80
N ARG A 642 11.67 38.52 -24.31
CA ARG A 642 11.25 39.62 -25.20
C ARG A 642 12.34 40.69 -25.29
N ASP A 643 12.52 41.24 -26.49
CA ASP A 643 13.13 42.54 -26.77
C ASP A 643 14.68 42.70 -26.76
N LYS A 644 15.51 41.64 -26.79
CA LYS A 644 16.98 41.77 -26.99
C LYS A 644 17.64 40.71 -27.88
N GLN A 645 18.60 41.16 -28.70
CA GLN A 645 19.47 40.30 -29.53
C GLN A 645 20.78 39.96 -28.80
N VAL A 646 21.17 38.68 -28.81
CA VAL A 646 22.46 38.17 -28.30
C VAL A 646 23.39 37.86 -29.48
N ALA A 647 24.65 38.32 -29.41
CA ALA A 647 25.57 38.28 -30.55
C ALA A 647 26.58 37.11 -30.54
N GLN A 648 26.99 36.63 -29.36
CA GLN A 648 27.95 35.53 -29.16
C GLN A 648 27.71 34.85 -27.81
N LEU A 649 28.03 33.55 -27.71
CA LEU A 649 28.00 32.75 -26.49
C LEU A 649 29.39 32.14 -26.24
N LYS A 650 29.89 32.19 -25.00
CA LYS A 650 31.17 31.56 -24.61
C LYS A 650 30.88 30.36 -23.72
N TYR A 651 31.62 29.27 -23.92
CA TYR A 651 31.44 27.99 -23.21
C TYR A 651 32.77 27.39 -22.75
N GLU A 652 32.68 26.53 -21.75
CA GLU A 652 33.76 25.63 -21.29
C GLU A 652 33.17 24.23 -21.04
N LEU A 653 33.89 23.20 -21.49
CA LEU A 653 33.45 21.79 -21.51
C LEU A 653 34.62 20.91 -21.07
N MET A 654 34.38 20.02 -20.10
CA MET A 654 35.33 18.97 -19.72
C MET A 654 35.04 17.71 -20.53
N VAL A 655 35.92 17.41 -21.49
CA VAL A 655 35.84 16.19 -22.31
C VAL A 655 36.72 15.13 -21.66
N CYS A 656 36.12 14.06 -21.14
CA CYS A 656 36.85 12.91 -20.61
C CYS A 656 36.83 11.74 -21.60
N GLN A 657 37.99 11.11 -21.79
CA GLN A 657 38.12 9.82 -22.45
C GLN A 657 38.86 8.88 -21.51
N ASP A 658 38.16 7.83 -21.09
CA ASP A 658 38.57 6.92 -20.00
C ASP A 658 38.94 7.75 -18.75
N GLU A 659 40.07 7.48 -18.08
CA GLU A 659 40.51 8.25 -16.89
C GLU A 659 41.09 9.65 -17.21
N ASN A 660 41.26 10.02 -18.49
CA ASN A 660 41.88 11.28 -18.90
C ASN A 660 40.83 12.35 -19.25
N CYS A 661 40.67 13.35 -18.36
CA CYS A 661 39.82 14.52 -18.59
C CYS A 661 40.61 15.73 -19.13
N SER A 662 40.08 16.37 -20.17
CA SER A 662 40.64 17.56 -20.83
C SER A 662 39.63 18.71 -20.85
N MET A 663 40.02 19.89 -20.38
CA MET A 663 39.20 21.10 -20.52
C MET A 663 39.33 21.74 -21.91
N MET A 664 38.20 22.09 -22.50
CA MET A 664 38.10 22.80 -23.78
C MET A 664 37.21 24.04 -23.62
N SER A 665 37.67 25.20 -24.09
CA SER A 665 36.94 26.47 -24.04
C SER A 665 36.72 27.04 -25.45
N GLY A 666 35.56 27.63 -25.72
CA GLY A 666 35.25 28.19 -27.04
C GLY A 666 34.23 29.32 -27.03
N ILE A 667 34.08 29.99 -28.18
CA ILE A 667 33.06 31.00 -28.44
C ILE A 667 32.30 30.59 -29.70
N VAL A 668 30.97 30.66 -29.65
CA VAL A 668 30.06 30.33 -30.75
C VAL A 668 29.14 31.53 -31.04
N GLN A 669 28.73 31.69 -32.29
CA GLN A 669 27.79 32.74 -32.72
C GLN A 669 26.40 32.12 -32.97
N PRO A 670 25.32 32.92 -33.02
CA PRO A 670 24.00 32.39 -33.37
C PRO A 670 24.04 31.68 -34.72
N ALA A 671 23.52 30.46 -34.77
CA ALA A 671 23.25 29.74 -36.00
C ALA A 671 21.98 30.27 -36.68
N ASN A 672 21.02 30.74 -35.89
CA ASN A 672 19.72 31.24 -36.33
C ASN A 672 19.15 32.25 -35.32
N GLN A 673 18.33 33.20 -35.78
CA GLN A 673 17.78 34.26 -34.93
C GLN A 673 16.42 34.74 -35.46
N THR A 674 15.44 34.80 -34.57
CA THR A 674 14.07 35.30 -34.82
C THR A 674 13.70 36.34 -33.76
N ASP A 675 12.54 37.00 -33.90
CA ASP A 675 12.00 37.92 -32.89
C ASP A 675 11.59 37.23 -31.58
N SER A 676 11.64 35.89 -31.52
CA SER A 676 11.22 35.09 -30.36
C SER A 676 12.24 34.04 -29.89
N SER A 677 13.35 33.80 -30.62
CA SER A 677 14.35 32.78 -30.25
C SER A 677 15.71 33.03 -30.90
N ILE A 678 16.78 32.55 -30.26
CA ILE A 678 18.16 32.64 -30.75
C ILE A 678 18.83 31.27 -30.56
N GLU A 679 19.24 30.65 -31.65
CA GLU A 679 19.79 29.29 -31.69
C GLU A 679 21.32 29.33 -31.72
N PHE A 680 21.99 28.55 -30.85
CA PHE A 680 23.45 28.41 -30.84
C PHE A 680 23.83 26.93 -31.00
N ILE A 681 24.63 26.60 -32.02
CA ILE A 681 25.01 25.21 -32.33
C ILE A 681 26.51 25.01 -32.09
N ILE A 682 26.86 24.23 -31.06
CA ILE A 682 28.22 23.77 -30.78
C ILE A 682 28.36 22.35 -31.33
N LYS A 683 29.35 22.11 -32.21
CA LYS A 683 29.68 20.78 -32.73
C LYS A 683 31.02 20.31 -32.18
N ILE A 684 31.09 19.05 -31.79
CA ILE A 684 32.29 18.38 -31.26
C ILE A 684 32.61 17.19 -32.17
N ASP A 685 33.43 17.43 -33.20
CA ASP A 685 33.84 16.39 -34.14
C ASP A 685 35.00 15.56 -33.55
N GLN A 686 34.79 14.27 -33.28
CA GLN A 686 35.93 13.35 -33.04
C GLN A 686 36.73 13.20 -34.34
N LYS A 687 37.94 13.77 -34.37
CA LYS A 687 38.96 13.35 -35.35
C LYS A 687 39.58 12.05 -34.91
N GLU A 688 39.53 11.03 -35.76
CA GLU A 688 40.37 9.84 -35.60
C GLU A 688 41.85 10.23 -35.72
N THR A 689 42.56 10.26 -34.59
CA THR A 689 44.00 10.50 -34.52
C THR A 689 44.76 9.28 -35.04
N THR A 690 44.95 9.24 -36.36
CA THR A 690 45.75 8.23 -37.07
C THR A 690 47.27 8.45 -36.93
N SER A 691 47.71 8.64 -35.68
CA SER A 691 49.12 8.72 -35.29
C SER A 691 49.26 8.33 -33.82
N SER A 692 50.23 7.47 -33.52
CA SER A 692 50.64 7.15 -32.15
C SER A 692 51.48 8.28 -31.55
N ASP A 693 50.91 8.99 -30.58
CA ASP A 693 51.54 9.42 -29.31
C ASP A 693 50.43 9.95 -28.39
#